data_AF-A0A378B2F2-F1
#
_entry.id   AF-A0A378B2F2-F1
#
_cell.length_a   1.000
_cell.length_b   1.000
_cell.length_c   1.000
_cell.angle_alpha   90.00
_cell.angle_beta   90.00
_cell.angle_gamma   90.00
#
_symmetry.space_group_name_H-M   'P 1'
#
loop_
_entity.id
_entity.type
_entity.pdbx_description
1 polymer ?
#
loop_
_entity_poly.entity_id
_entity_poly.type
_entity_poly.pdbx_seq_one_letter_code
_entity_poly.pdbx_strand_id
1 'polypeptide(L)'
;MLALFRQYEFKRWTTDVEAGKWLQAKGGKPAAKPAVPAAAAEAEEEVEAATALSAEHYVTILDEATLLTWIDKLKQAPLFAFDTETDSLDNISANMVGLSFAVEPGVAAYVPVAHDYLDAPDQIPRERVLTLLKPLLEDEKVLKVGQNLKYDRGILANYDIELRGIGVRYHARVLHSRQRGGPPRYGQSSDRWLKHKTITFEEIAGKGKNQLTFNQIALEEAGRYAAEDADVTLQLHLKMWPKLQQHEGPLNIFQHIEMPLVPVLSRVERNGVKIDPAVLHAHSQEIAQRLVELEQRAHEIAGEAFNLSSTKQLQTILFEKQGIKPLKKTPGGAPSTSEEVLEELALDYPLPKVILEYRGLAKLKSTYTDKLPLMINPKTGRVHTSYHQAVTATGRLSSTDPNLQNIPVRNEEGRRIRQAFIAPEDYVIVSADYSQIELRIMAHLSRDKGLLTAFAEGKDIHRATAAEVFGLPLDSVSSEQRRSAKAINFGLIYGMSAFGLARQLNIPRKEAQKYMDLYFERYPGVLEYMERTRAQAKEQGYVETLDGRRLYLPDIKSSNGARRAGAERAAINAPMQGTAADIIKRAMIAVDEWLRSEKPRVRMIMQVHDELVFEVHKDELDAVSKKIHELMENSTTLAVPLLVEVGSGENWDQAH
;
A
#
# COMPACT_ATOMS: atom_id res chain seq x y z
N MET A 1 9.78 18.31 40.93
CA MET A 1 10.85 18.64 39.96
C MET A 1 12.06 19.27 40.65
N LEU A 2 11.93 20.40 41.36
CA LEU A 2 13.05 21.03 42.09
C LEU A 2 13.75 20.10 43.11
N ALA A 3 12.96 19.27 43.83
CA ALA A 3 13.47 18.30 44.79
C ALA A 3 14.38 17.24 44.14
N LEU A 4 14.05 16.79 42.92
CA LEU A 4 14.85 15.83 42.17
C LEU A 4 16.17 16.47 41.69
N PHE A 5 16.15 17.73 41.22
CA PHE A 5 17.37 18.41 40.77
C PHE A 5 18.37 18.70 41.90
N ARG A 6 17.87 18.93 43.12
CA ARG A 6 18.73 19.05 44.30
C ARG A 6 19.31 17.70 44.72
N GLN A 7 18.52 16.63 44.66
CA GLN A 7 18.97 15.27 45.02
C GLN A 7 20.10 14.75 44.11
N TYR A 8 20.08 15.10 42.82
CA TYR A 8 21.10 14.69 41.84
C TYR A 8 22.17 15.77 41.58
N GLU A 9 22.28 16.78 42.45
CA GLU A 9 23.27 17.87 42.37
C GLU A 9 23.34 18.61 41.02
N PHE A 10 22.22 18.76 40.30
CA PHE A 10 22.15 19.56 39.07
C PHE A 10 22.05 21.05 39.41
N LYS A 11 23.16 21.60 39.92
CA LYS A 11 23.26 22.97 40.48
C LYS A 11 22.76 24.03 39.50
N ARG A 12 23.19 23.97 38.24
CA ARG A 12 22.80 24.94 37.19
C ARG A 12 21.29 24.96 36.92
N TRP A 13 20.67 23.79 36.85
CA TRP A 13 19.24 23.65 36.55
C TRP A 13 18.37 23.96 37.76
N THR A 14 18.88 23.72 38.97
CA THR A 14 18.25 24.18 40.20
C THR A 14 18.16 25.72 40.20
N THR A 15 19.25 26.40 39.84
CA THR A 15 19.29 27.87 39.71
C THR A 15 18.33 28.39 38.64
N ASP A 16 18.21 27.71 37.50
CA ASP A 16 17.34 28.13 36.39
C ASP A 16 15.83 27.97 36.70
N VAL A 17 15.46 26.96 37.48
CA VAL A 17 14.07 26.76 37.95
C VAL A 17 13.74 27.73 39.09
N GLU A 18 14.66 27.97 40.03
CA GLU A 18 14.49 28.97 41.10
C GLU A 18 14.39 30.39 40.56
N ALA A 19 15.13 30.70 39.49
CA ALA A 19 15.07 31.99 38.81
C ALA A 19 13.88 32.14 37.83
N GLY A 20 13.01 31.14 37.71
CA GLY A 20 11.85 31.16 36.80
C GLY A 20 12.21 31.17 35.30
N LYS A 21 13.47 30.89 34.95
CA LYS A 21 14.01 30.97 33.59
C LYS A 21 13.98 29.64 32.83
N TRP A 22 13.65 28.53 33.51
CA TRP A 22 13.60 27.18 32.93
C TRP A 22 12.72 27.06 31.67
N LEU A 23 11.66 27.86 31.58
CA LEU A 23 10.72 27.88 30.44
C LEU A 23 11.01 29.00 29.42
N GLN A 24 12.08 29.78 29.61
CA GLN A 24 12.41 30.92 28.75
C GLN A 24 13.72 30.70 27.99
N ALA A 25 13.74 29.71 27.07
CA ALA A 25 14.70 29.72 25.97
C ALA A 25 14.12 29.09 24.69
N LYS A 26 13.83 29.99 23.73
CA LYS A 26 13.68 29.86 22.26
C LYS A 26 12.42 29.19 21.68
N GLY A 27 11.44 30.05 21.35
CA GLY A 27 10.43 29.80 20.31
C GLY A 27 9.19 30.68 20.45
N GLY A 28 9.29 31.97 20.10
CA GLY A 28 8.20 32.94 20.24
C GLY A 28 6.97 32.63 19.38
N LYS A 29 5.78 32.64 20.01
CA LYS A 29 4.47 32.74 19.34
C LYS A 29 4.29 34.18 18.81
N PRO A 30 3.79 34.39 17.57
CA PRO A 30 3.32 35.71 17.16
C PRO A 30 2.06 36.09 17.96
N ALA A 31 1.97 37.37 18.32
CA ALA A 31 0.85 37.97 19.03
C ALA A 31 -0.49 37.73 18.31
N ALA A 32 -1.53 37.47 19.10
CA ALA A 32 -2.91 37.34 18.65
C ALA A 32 -3.38 38.63 17.96
N LYS A 33 -3.80 38.50 16.69
CA LYS A 33 -4.67 39.49 16.03
C LYS A 33 -6.13 39.15 16.35
N PRO A 34 -7.02 40.16 16.42
CA PRO A 34 -8.43 39.93 16.72
C PRO A 34 -9.06 39.00 15.68
N ALA A 35 -9.80 38.01 16.14
CA ALA A 35 -10.55 37.09 15.31
C ALA A 35 -11.61 37.87 14.51
N VAL A 36 -11.43 37.92 13.19
CA VAL A 36 -12.49 38.21 12.23
C VAL A 36 -13.09 36.84 11.86
N PRO A 37 -14.41 36.64 11.94
CA PRO A 37 -15.01 35.33 11.70
C PRO A 37 -14.91 35.00 10.21
N ALA A 38 -13.96 34.15 9.84
CA ALA A 38 -13.94 33.50 8.54
C ALA A 38 -14.79 32.23 8.65
N ALA A 39 -16.05 32.34 8.24
CA ALA A 39 -16.91 31.20 7.97
C ALA A 39 -16.31 30.40 6.80
N ALA A 40 -15.44 29.45 7.12
CA ALA A 40 -15.18 28.30 6.27
C ALA A 40 -16.05 27.19 6.85
N ALA A 41 -16.99 26.68 6.05
CA ALA A 41 -17.81 25.54 6.40
C ALA A 41 -16.91 24.33 6.68
N GLU A 42 -16.55 24.13 7.95
CA GLU A 42 -16.32 22.81 8.49
C GLU A 42 -17.65 22.07 8.29
N ALA A 43 -17.63 21.01 7.49
CA ALA A 43 -18.72 20.06 7.51
C ALA A 43 -18.82 19.59 8.97
N GLU A 44 -19.95 19.89 9.61
CA GLU A 44 -20.27 19.52 10.98
C GLU A 44 -20.03 18.01 11.15
N GLU A 45 -18.90 17.61 11.74
CA GLU A 45 -18.80 16.27 12.33
C GLU A 45 -19.71 16.31 13.56
N GLU A 46 -20.89 15.69 13.45
CA GLU A 46 -21.78 15.44 14.60
C GLU A 46 -20.94 14.93 15.77
N VAL A 47 -20.96 15.67 16.88
CA VAL A 47 -20.28 15.28 18.12
C VAL A 47 -21.07 14.14 18.73
N GLU A 48 -20.81 12.91 18.26
CA GLU A 48 -21.36 11.70 18.86
C GLU A 48 -20.87 11.55 20.31
N ALA A 49 -21.79 11.20 21.21
CA ALA A 49 -21.51 10.93 22.61
C ALA A 49 -20.49 9.78 22.78
N ALA A 50 -19.62 9.90 23.78
CA ALA A 50 -18.63 8.88 24.12
C ALA A 50 -19.34 7.56 24.47
N THR A 51 -18.89 6.45 23.87
CA THR A 51 -19.40 5.13 24.21
C THR A 51 -18.70 4.68 25.49
N ALA A 52 -19.45 4.43 26.56
CA ALA A 52 -18.89 3.89 27.79
C ALA A 52 -18.57 2.40 27.56
N LEU A 53 -17.29 2.09 27.35
CA LEU A 53 -16.78 0.73 27.27
C LEU A 53 -16.53 0.21 28.70
N SER A 54 -17.18 -0.88 29.07
CA SER A 54 -16.97 -1.57 30.35
C SER A 54 -16.35 -2.92 30.10
N ALA A 55 -15.23 -3.19 30.77
CA ALA A 55 -14.55 -4.48 30.75
C ALA A 55 -15.08 -5.45 31.83
N GLU A 56 -16.13 -5.06 32.57
CA GLU A 56 -16.67 -5.83 33.71
C GLU A 56 -17.18 -7.23 33.33
N HIS A 57 -17.51 -7.45 32.06
CA HIS A 57 -18.04 -8.72 31.56
C HIS A 57 -17.08 -9.47 30.64
N TYR A 58 -15.79 -9.10 30.62
CA TYR A 58 -14.78 -9.88 29.92
C TYR A 58 -14.44 -11.14 30.72
N VAL A 59 -14.39 -12.28 30.04
CA VAL A 59 -14.13 -13.57 30.68
C VAL A 59 -12.96 -14.31 30.02
N THR A 60 -12.06 -14.82 30.85
CA THR A 60 -11.02 -15.77 30.43
C THR A 60 -11.56 -17.18 30.55
N ILE A 61 -11.70 -17.89 29.44
CA ILE A 61 -12.31 -19.23 29.37
C ILE A 61 -11.22 -20.29 29.55
N LEU A 62 -11.22 -20.97 30.70
CA LEU A 62 -10.24 -22.00 31.05
C LEU A 62 -10.80 -23.42 31.06
N ASP A 63 -12.12 -23.59 30.93
CA ASP A 63 -12.79 -24.89 30.95
C ASP A 63 -13.72 -25.12 29.75
N GLU A 64 -13.85 -26.40 29.34
CA GLU A 64 -14.66 -26.77 28.18
C GLU A 64 -16.16 -26.42 28.33
N ALA A 65 -16.72 -26.47 29.54
CA ALA A 65 -18.15 -26.22 29.74
C ALA A 65 -18.50 -24.75 29.46
N THR A 66 -17.65 -23.83 29.92
CA THR A 66 -17.74 -22.40 29.58
C THR A 66 -17.53 -22.17 28.08
N LEU A 67 -16.55 -22.84 27.47
CA LEU A 67 -16.32 -22.73 26.01
C LEU A 67 -17.55 -23.17 25.20
N LEU A 68 -18.16 -24.30 25.55
CA LEU A 68 -19.38 -24.80 24.87
C LEU A 68 -20.55 -23.83 25.01
N THR A 69 -20.71 -23.23 26.19
CA THR A 69 -21.72 -22.19 26.44
C THR A 69 -21.50 -20.97 25.51
N TRP A 70 -20.25 -20.55 25.33
CA TRP A 70 -19.91 -19.47 24.41
C TRP A 70 -20.11 -19.84 22.95
N ILE A 71 -19.76 -21.07 22.55
CA ILE A 71 -20.02 -21.56 21.19
C ILE A 71 -21.51 -21.49 20.86
N ASP A 72 -22.39 -21.86 21.79
CA ASP A 72 -23.84 -21.78 21.58
C ASP A 72 -24.35 -20.33 21.51
N LYS A 73 -23.79 -19.41 22.30
CA LYS A 73 -24.05 -17.97 22.15
C LYS A 73 -23.61 -17.46 20.77
N LEU A 74 -22.42 -17.84 20.31
CA LEU A 74 -21.86 -17.43 19.02
C LEU A 74 -22.70 -17.93 17.84
N LYS A 75 -23.26 -19.14 17.93
CA LYS A 75 -24.17 -19.69 16.90
C LYS A 75 -25.49 -18.93 16.80
N GLN A 76 -25.98 -18.40 17.93
CA GLN A 76 -27.25 -17.68 18.00
C GLN A 76 -27.09 -16.19 17.64
N ALA A 77 -25.88 -15.65 17.75
CA ALA A 77 -25.59 -14.27 17.40
C ALA A 77 -25.74 -14.04 15.87
N PRO A 78 -26.37 -12.94 15.44
CA PRO A 78 -26.48 -12.61 14.01
C PRO A 78 -25.12 -12.31 13.37
N LEU A 79 -24.18 -11.82 14.18
CA LEU A 79 -22.80 -11.48 13.85
C LEU A 79 -22.02 -11.50 15.17
N PHE A 80 -20.77 -11.96 15.16
CA PHE A 80 -19.86 -11.80 16.30
C PHE A 80 -18.48 -11.32 15.87
N ALA A 81 -17.78 -10.61 16.75
CA ALA A 81 -16.39 -10.27 16.54
C ALA A 81 -15.48 -11.44 16.87
N PHE A 82 -14.43 -11.61 16.08
CA PHE A 82 -13.45 -12.68 16.15
C PHE A 82 -12.05 -12.14 15.92
N ASP A 83 -11.10 -12.59 16.74
CA ASP A 83 -9.70 -12.24 16.63
C ASP A 83 -8.78 -13.37 17.11
N THR A 84 -7.52 -13.35 16.68
CA THR A 84 -6.51 -14.35 17.02
C THR A 84 -5.24 -13.73 17.59
N GLU A 85 -4.73 -14.33 18.67
CA GLU A 85 -3.48 -13.92 19.30
C GLU A 85 -2.37 -14.92 19.00
N THR A 86 -1.17 -14.40 18.73
CA THR A 86 -0.06 -15.20 18.19
C THR A 86 1.30 -14.80 18.78
N ASP A 87 2.28 -15.68 18.67
CA ASP A 87 3.66 -15.46 19.15
C ASP A 87 4.55 -14.65 18.19
N SER A 88 4.10 -14.39 16.96
CA SER A 88 4.87 -13.73 15.91
C SER A 88 3.95 -13.04 14.91
N LEU A 89 4.43 -11.98 14.24
CA LEU A 89 3.72 -11.34 13.14
C LEU A 89 3.86 -12.10 11.80
N ASP A 90 4.81 -13.05 11.71
CA ASP A 90 5.01 -13.87 10.51
C ASP A 90 3.96 -14.98 10.41
N ASN A 91 2.91 -14.72 9.64
CA ASN A 91 1.70 -15.55 9.56
C ASN A 91 1.96 -17.05 9.32
N ILE A 92 2.97 -17.43 8.52
CA ILE A 92 3.19 -18.82 8.14
C ILE A 92 3.88 -19.65 9.23
N SER A 93 4.70 -18.99 10.07
CA SER A 93 5.42 -19.61 11.19
C SER A 93 4.82 -19.30 12.56
N ALA A 94 3.91 -18.33 12.65
CA ALA A 94 3.25 -17.95 13.89
C ALA A 94 2.42 -19.10 14.46
N ASN A 95 2.53 -19.28 15.77
CA ASN A 95 1.69 -20.19 16.54
C ASN A 95 0.54 -19.41 17.17
N MET A 96 -0.63 -20.06 17.20
CA MET A 96 -1.79 -19.50 17.88
C MET A 96 -1.60 -19.66 19.39
N VAL A 97 -1.76 -18.56 20.11
CA VAL A 97 -1.65 -18.47 21.57
C VAL A 97 -3.03 -18.34 22.22
N GLY A 98 -3.98 -17.72 21.53
CA GLY A 98 -5.38 -17.68 21.96
C GLY A 98 -6.32 -17.13 20.90
N LEU A 99 -7.61 -17.12 21.22
CA LEU A 99 -8.66 -16.55 20.39
C LEU A 99 -9.57 -15.67 21.25
N SER A 100 -10.13 -14.62 20.69
CA SER A 100 -11.13 -13.80 21.37
C SER A 100 -12.40 -13.62 20.55
N PHE A 101 -13.49 -13.40 21.27
CA PHE A 101 -14.83 -13.26 20.70
C PHE A 101 -15.60 -12.14 21.39
N ALA A 102 -16.46 -11.44 20.66
CA ALA A 102 -17.49 -10.58 21.26
C ALA A 102 -18.83 -10.80 20.56
N VAL A 103 -19.88 -11.02 21.36
CA VAL A 103 -21.24 -11.27 20.85
C VAL A 103 -22.13 -10.03 20.97
N GLU A 104 -21.86 -9.20 21.97
CA GLU A 104 -22.58 -7.95 22.24
C GLU A 104 -21.59 -6.91 22.79
N PRO A 105 -21.84 -5.60 22.63
CA PRO A 105 -21.02 -4.56 23.24
C PRO A 105 -20.80 -4.78 24.74
N GLY A 106 -19.55 -4.86 25.17
CA GLY A 106 -19.14 -5.14 26.55
C GLY A 106 -19.13 -6.62 26.92
N VAL A 107 -19.64 -7.54 26.08
CA VAL A 107 -19.69 -8.98 26.34
C VAL A 107 -18.70 -9.70 25.42
N ALA A 108 -17.48 -9.87 25.93
CA ALA A 108 -16.38 -10.50 25.20
C ALA A 108 -15.68 -11.58 26.02
N ALA A 109 -14.98 -12.48 25.35
CA ALA A 109 -14.22 -13.57 25.96
C ALA A 109 -12.86 -13.75 25.30
N TYR A 110 -11.92 -14.23 26.10
CA TYR A 110 -10.62 -14.69 25.64
C TYR A 110 -10.43 -16.18 25.98
N VAL A 111 -9.97 -16.95 25.01
CA VAL A 111 -9.68 -18.38 25.13
C VAL A 111 -8.15 -18.58 24.97
N PRO A 112 -7.39 -18.62 26.08
CA PRO A 112 -5.97 -18.95 26.04
C PRO A 112 -5.77 -20.44 25.72
N VAL A 113 -4.81 -20.76 24.85
CA VAL A 113 -4.53 -22.15 24.44
C VAL A 113 -3.06 -22.55 24.47
N ALA A 114 -2.14 -21.58 24.56
CA ALA A 114 -0.70 -21.84 24.52
C ALA A 114 0.14 -20.78 25.25
N HIS A 115 -0.33 -20.25 26.38
CA HIS A 115 0.55 -19.50 27.29
C HIS A 115 1.46 -20.47 28.04
N ASP A 116 2.76 -20.19 28.04
CA ASP A 116 3.80 -21.11 28.51
C ASP A 116 4.82 -20.46 29.46
N TYR A 117 4.45 -19.33 30.07
CA TYR A 117 5.24 -18.71 31.13
C TYR A 117 5.27 -19.57 32.41
N LEU A 118 6.23 -19.28 33.29
CA LEU A 118 6.40 -20.01 34.55
C LEU A 118 5.12 -19.92 35.41
N ASP A 119 4.61 -21.07 35.84
CA ASP A 119 3.36 -21.19 36.62
C ASP A 119 2.11 -20.69 35.87
N ALA A 120 2.10 -20.76 34.54
CA ALA A 120 0.90 -20.51 33.74
C ALA A 120 -0.25 -21.45 34.18
N PRO A 121 -1.46 -20.93 34.44
CA PRO A 121 -2.62 -21.74 34.79
C PRO A 121 -2.96 -22.78 33.71
N ASP A 122 -3.69 -23.82 34.11
CA ASP A 122 -4.23 -24.81 33.20
C ASP A 122 -5.13 -24.15 32.15
N GLN A 123 -4.93 -24.53 30.89
CA GLN A 123 -5.65 -24.02 29.72
C GLN A 123 -6.24 -25.19 28.94
N ILE A 124 -7.31 -24.94 28.20
CA ILE A 124 -7.85 -25.95 27.28
C ILE A 124 -6.82 -26.16 26.15
N PRO A 125 -6.42 -27.41 25.83
CA PRO A 125 -5.46 -27.66 24.77
C PRO A 125 -5.90 -27.07 23.43
N ARG A 126 -4.97 -26.42 22.70
CA ARG A 126 -5.23 -25.79 21.38
C ARG A 126 -6.02 -26.70 20.43
N GLU A 127 -5.58 -27.93 20.25
CA GLU A 127 -6.23 -28.88 19.34
C GLU A 127 -7.70 -29.14 19.71
N ARG A 128 -7.99 -29.15 21.01
CA ARG A 128 -9.35 -29.35 21.53
C ARG A 128 -10.23 -28.13 21.26
N VAL A 129 -9.73 -26.93 21.56
CA VAL A 129 -10.42 -25.66 21.28
C VAL A 129 -10.71 -25.52 19.78
N LEU A 130 -9.71 -25.75 18.94
CA LEU A 130 -9.84 -25.68 17.49
C LEU A 130 -10.82 -26.71 16.94
N THR A 131 -10.82 -27.95 17.45
CA THR A 131 -11.80 -28.98 17.06
C THR A 131 -13.23 -28.54 17.37
N LEU A 132 -13.47 -27.93 18.53
CA LEU A 132 -14.79 -27.47 18.94
C LEU A 132 -15.26 -26.24 18.16
N LEU A 133 -14.34 -25.32 17.83
CA LEU A 133 -14.64 -24.09 17.10
C LEU A 133 -14.70 -24.28 15.58
N LYS A 134 -14.03 -25.31 15.03
CA LYS A 134 -13.95 -25.53 13.58
C LYS A 134 -15.30 -25.48 12.86
N PRO A 135 -16.37 -26.18 13.32
CA PRO A 135 -17.67 -26.10 12.66
C PRO A 135 -18.24 -24.68 12.60
N LEU A 136 -18.03 -23.87 13.65
CA LEU A 136 -18.49 -22.48 13.70
C LEU A 136 -17.67 -21.59 12.75
N LEU A 137 -16.35 -21.75 12.72
CA LEU A 137 -15.44 -20.95 11.90
C LEU A 137 -15.58 -21.26 10.40
N GLU A 138 -15.85 -22.51 10.04
CA GLU A 138 -16.02 -22.95 8.63
C GLU A 138 -17.44 -22.79 8.09
N ASP A 139 -18.42 -22.42 8.91
CA ASP A 139 -19.79 -22.14 8.48
C ASP A 139 -19.87 -20.74 7.83
N GLU A 140 -20.30 -20.70 6.57
CA GLU A 140 -20.48 -19.47 5.80
C GLU A 140 -21.69 -18.63 6.24
N LYS A 141 -22.69 -19.25 6.89
CA LYS A 141 -23.91 -18.58 7.38
C LYS A 141 -23.66 -17.83 8.69
N VAL A 142 -22.67 -18.28 9.45
CA VAL A 142 -22.24 -17.64 10.67
C VAL A 142 -21.32 -16.49 10.30
N LEU A 143 -21.80 -15.25 10.46
CA LEU A 143 -21.05 -14.06 10.07
C LEU A 143 -20.07 -13.65 11.18
N LYS A 144 -18.83 -13.35 10.77
CA LYS A 144 -17.77 -12.85 11.63
C LYS A 144 -17.40 -11.42 11.26
N VAL A 145 -17.07 -10.64 12.29
CA VAL A 145 -16.42 -9.34 12.17
C VAL A 145 -15.04 -9.35 12.80
N GLY A 146 -14.09 -8.66 12.20
CA GLY A 146 -12.72 -8.65 12.69
C GLY A 146 -11.91 -7.49 12.14
N GLN A 147 -10.89 -7.10 12.90
CA GLN A 147 -9.88 -6.16 12.46
C GLN A 147 -8.80 -6.94 11.70
N ASN A 148 -8.63 -6.66 10.41
CA ASN A 148 -7.62 -7.33 9.59
C ASN A 148 -7.72 -8.88 9.48
N LEU A 149 -8.93 -9.43 9.29
CA LEU A 149 -9.25 -10.87 9.09
C LEU A 149 -8.39 -11.69 8.08
N LYS A 150 -7.48 -11.06 7.33
CA LYS A 150 -6.53 -11.70 6.41
C LYS A 150 -5.50 -12.46 7.23
N TYR A 151 -5.07 -11.84 8.33
CA TYR A 151 -4.14 -12.41 9.29
C TYR A 151 -4.78 -13.61 9.98
N ASP A 152 -5.94 -13.44 10.61
CA ASP A 152 -6.66 -14.48 11.36
C ASP A 152 -7.00 -15.69 10.48
N ARG A 153 -7.48 -15.45 9.26
CA ARG A 153 -7.71 -16.51 8.28
C ARG A 153 -6.42 -17.28 8.00
N GLY A 154 -5.29 -16.58 7.85
CA GLY A 154 -4.01 -17.21 7.60
C GLY A 154 -3.53 -18.05 8.79
N ILE A 155 -3.72 -17.57 10.01
CA ILE A 155 -3.39 -18.32 11.23
C ILE A 155 -4.23 -19.59 11.33
N LEU A 156 -5.55 -19.50 11.14
CA LEU A 156 -6.43 -20.68 11.13
C LEU A 156 -6.06 -21.69 10.04
N ALA A 157 -5.61 -21.22 8.88
CA ALA A 157 -5.15 -22.08 7.80
C ALA A 157 -3.83 -22.84 8.13
N ASN A 158 -3.09 -22.46 9.18
CA ASN A 158 -1.97 -23.29 9.68
C ASN A 158 -2.44 -24.54 10.43
N TYR A 159 -3.71 -24.59 10.81
CA TYR A 159 -4.36 -25.68 11.55
C TYR A 159 -5.48 -26.34 10.73
N ASP A 160 -5.40 -26.26 9.40
CA ASP A 160 -6.38 -26.85 8.46
C ASP A 160 -7.83 -26.41 8.72
N ILE A 161 -8.03 -25.14 9.11
CA ILE A 161 -9.34 -24.51 9.29
C ILE A 161 -9.52 -23.42 8.22
N GLU A 162 -10.56 -23.55 7.41
CA GLU A 162 -10.92 -22.52 6.42
C GLU A 162 -11.93 -21.54 7.01
N LEU A 163 -11.47 -20.36 7.44
CA LEU A 163 -12.37 -19.31 7.94
C LEU A 163 -13.34 -18.86 6.83
N ARG A 164 -14.63 -19.17 7.01
CA ARG A 164 -15.73 -18.72 6.15
C ARG A 164 -16.64 -17.75 6.89
N GLY A 165 -17.61 -17.18 6.18
CA GLY A 165 -18.53 -16.21 6.77
C GLY A 165 -17.81 -14.93 7.20
N ILE A 166 -16.77 -14.52 6.47
CA ILE A 166 -16.09 -13.23 6.65
C ILE A 166 -17.05 -12.13 6.18
N GLY A 167 -18.10 -11.90 6.97
CA GLY A 167 -19.27 -11.09 6.60
C GLY A 167 -18.90 -9.62 6.52
N VAL A 168 -18.16 -9.13 7.52
CA VAL A 168 -17.72 -7.74 7.57
C VAL A 168 -16.31 -7.69 8.12
N ARG A 169 -15.40 -7.02 7.45
CA ARG A 169 -14.15 -6.59 8.03
C ARG A 169 -14.29 -5.13 8.39
N TYR A 170 -13.73 -4.75 9.54
CA TYR A 170 -13.48 -3.34 9.78
C TYR A 170 -12.54 -2.76 8.70
N HIS A 171 -13.05 -1.87 7.85
CA HIS A 171 -12.23 -1.05 6.97
C HIS A 171 -12.70 0.40 6.99
N ALA A 172 -12.18 1.17 7.97
CA ALA A 172 -12.43 2.61 8.07
C ALA A 172 -12.15 3.38 6.77
N ARG A 173 -11.25 2.85 5.95
CA ARG A 173 -10.78 3.51 4.75
C ARG A 173 -11.80 3.49 3.60
N VAL A 174 -12.71 2.52 3.55
CA VAL A 174 -13.78 2.53 2.53
C VAL A 174 -14.73 3.70 2.76
N LEU A 175 -14.98 4.04 4.03
CA LEU A 175 -15.82 5.17 4.41
C LEU A 175 -15.11 6.53 4.33
N HIS A 176 -13.81 6.59 4.68
CA HIS A 176 -13.08 7.85 4.84
C HIS A 176 -11.71 7.82 4.18
N SER A 177 -11.64 7.48 2.90
CA SER A 177 -10.40 7.62 2.13
C SER A 177 -10.12 9.12 1.90
N ARG A 178 -9.06 9.64 2.54
CA ARG A 178 -8.65 11.04 2.45
C ARG A 178 -7.37 11.16 1.63
N GLN A 179 -7.25 12.25 0.85
CA GLN A 179 -6.04 12.57 0.10
C GLN A 179 -4.79 12.69 0.99
N ARG A 180 -4.96 13.23 2.20
CA ARG A 180 -3.91 13.40 3.20
C ARG A 180 -4.27 12.66 4.49
N GLY A 181 -3.25 12.11 5.12
CA GLY A 181 -3.38 11.24 6.29
C GLY A 181 -3.32 9.76 5.86
N GLY A 182 -2.54 8.96 6.61
CA GLY A 182 -2.56 7.50 6.46
C GLY A 182 -3.91 6.93 6.91
N PRO A 183 -4.14 5.61 6.74
CA PRO A 183 -5.30 4.99 7.35
C PRO A 183 -5.20 5.17 8.87
N PRO A 184 -6.31 5.47 9.58
CA PRO A 184 -6.27 5.45 11.03
C PRO A 184 -5.87 4.05 11.48
N ARG A 185 -4.88 3.98 12.37
CA ARG A 185 -4.56 2.72 13.08
C ARG A 185 -5.76 2.34 13.96
N TYR A 186 -5.85 1.07 14.36
CA TYR A 186 -6.97 0.56 15.17
C TYR A 186 -7.29 1.45 16.39
N GLY A 187 -6.31 1.77 17.22
CA GLY A 187 -6.51 2.69 18.35
C GLY A 187 -6.92 4.12 17.95
N GLN A 188 -6.49 4.62 16.79
CA GLN A 188 -6.94 5.94 16.28
C GLN A 188 -8.39 5.89 15.78
N SER A 189 -8.81 4.74 15.25
CA SER A 189 -10.19 4.48 14.87
C SER A 189 -11.10 4.41 16.10
N SER A 190 -10.70 3.67 17.12
CA SER A 190 -11.41 3.64 18.41
C SER A 190 -11.51 5.05 19.01
N ASP A 191 -10.40 5.79 19.07
CA ASP A 191 -10.41 7.16 19.60
C ASP A 191 -11.29 8.10 18.76
N ARG A 192 -11.30 7.96 17.43
CA ARG A 192 -12.12 8.81 16.56
C ARG A 192 -13.61 8.55 16.75
N TRP A 193 -14.02 7.28 16.68
CA TRP A 193 -15.42 6.85 16.57
C TRP A 193 -16.09 6.55 17.92
N LEU A 194 -15.33 6.02 18.87
CA LEU A 194 -15.83 5.63 20.19
C LEU A 194 -15.35 6.59 21.30
N LYS A 195 -14.37 7.46 21.02
CA LYS A 195 -13.68 8.29 22.02
C LYS A 195 -12.98 7.45 23.10
N HIS A 196 -12.52 6.27 22.70
CA HIS A 196 -11.88 5.29 23.57
C HIS A 196 -10.46 4.99 23.14
N LYS A 197 -9.53 4.99 24.09
CA LYS A 197 -8.13 4.59 23.85
C LYS A 197 -7.96 3.13 24.22
N THR A 198 -7.70 2.31 23.22
CA THR A 198 -7.43 0.89 23.40
C THR A 198 -6.09 0.67 24.10
N ILE A 199 -5.97 -0.45 24.80
CA ILE A 199 -4.72 -1.00 25.30
C ILE A 199 -3.79 -1.22 24.10
N THR A 200 -2.54 -0.78 24.21
CA THR A 200 -1.56 -0.99 23.13
C THR A 200 -0.77 -2.27 23.36
N PHE A 201 -0.35 -2.95 22.29
CA PHE A 201 0.49 -4.14 22.42
C PHE A 201 1.76 -3.84 23.21
N GLU A 202 2.34 -2.65 23.08
CA GLU A 202 3.51 -2.25 23.85
C GLU A 202 3.26 -2.04 25.35
N GLU A 203 2.02 -1.86 25.78
CA GLU A 203 1.66 -1.80 27.22
C GLU A 203 1.74 -3.18 27.86
N ILE A 204 1.34 -4.24 27.15
CA ILE A 204 1.32 -5.62 27.67
C ILE A 204 2.61 -6.40 27.37
N ALA A 205 3.24 -6.16 26.21
CA ALA A 205 4.41 -6.89 25.75
C ALA A 205 5.73 -6.12 25.95
N GLY A 206 5.67 -4.82 26.24
CA GLY A 206 6.85 -3.96 26.31
C GLY A 206 7.38 -3.53 24.94
N LYS A 207 8.65 -3.11 24.87
CA LYS A 207 9.27 -2.50 23.67
C LYS A 207 10.69 -2.98 23.41
N GLY A 208 11.10 -2.95 22.15
CA GLY A 208 12.47 -3.19 21.72
C GLY A 208 12.84 -4.67 21.72
N LYS A 209 14.14 -4.97 21.86
CA LYS A 209 14.64 -6.36 21.77
C LYS A 209 14.16 -7.29 22.90
N ASN A 210 13.70 -6.71 24.01
CA ASN A 210 13.16 -7.45 25.16
C ASN A 210 11.62 -7.42 25.18
N GLN A 211 10.98 -7.04 24.07
CA GLN A 211 9.54 -7.17 23.93
C GLN A 211 9.16 -8.65 24.02
N LEU A 212 8.18 -8.95 24.86
CA LEU A 212 7.66 -10.29 25.07
C LEU A 212 6.85 -10.76 23.85
N THR A 213 6.83 -12.06 23.63
CA THR A 213 5.85 -12.70 22.74
C THR A 213 4.56 -12.96 23.52
N PHE A 214 3.43 -13.10 22.81
CA PHE A 214 2.11 -13.14 23.48
C PHE A 214 1.95 -14.30 24.48
N ASN A 215 2.58 -15.46 24.21
CA ASN A 215 2.59 -16.64 25.10
C ASN A 215 3.28 -16.41 26.46
N GLN A 216 4.04 -15.32 26.59
CA GLN A 216 4.77 -14.97 27.81
C GLN A 216 4.01 -13.96 28.69
N ILE A 217 2.86 -13.47 28.23
CA ILE A 217 2.06 -12.45 28.92
C ILE A 217 1.10 -13.15 29.88
N ALA A 218 0.91 -12.61 31.08
CA ALA A 218 -0.01 -13.18 32.05
C ALA A 218 -1.45 -13.24 31.50
N LEU A 219 -2.17 -14.33 31.79
CA LEU A 219 -3.53 -14.59 31.29
C LEU A 219 -4.51 -13.43 31.47
N GLU A 220 -4.48 -12.73 32.61
CA GLU A 220 -5.38 -11.61 32.89
C GLU A 220 -5.08 -10.40 31.99
N GLU A 221 -3.82 -10.05 31.78
CA GLU A 221 -3.43 -8.94 30.91
C GLU A 221 -3.67 -9.27 29.44
N ALA A 222 -3.34 -10.51 29.03
CA ALA A 222 -3.66 -11.04 27.72
C ALA A 222 -5.17 -11.06 27.45
N GLY A 223 -5.97 -11.48 28.43
CA GLY A 223 -7.42 -11.53 28.34
C GLY A 223 -8.04 -10.14 28.19
N ARG A 224 -7.56 -9.15 28.96
CA ARG A 224 -8.02 -7.76 28.83
C ARG A 224 -7.73 -7.18 27.45
N TYR A 225 -6.53 -7.38 26.94
CA TYR A 225 -6.15 -6.91 25.60
C TYR A 225 -6.99 -7.59 24.50
N ALA A 226 -7.00 -8.92 24.47
CA ALA A 226 -7.64 -9.68 23.39
C ALA A 226 -9.17 -9.54 23.40
N ALA A 227 -9.80 -9.51 24.57
CA ALA A 227 -11.25 -9.31 24.68
C ALA A 227 -11.65 -7.87 24.32
N GLU A 228 -10.84 -6.87 24.66
CA GLU A 228 -11.04 -5.48 24.22
C GLU A 228 -10.95 -5.35 22.70
N ASP A 229 -10.00 -6.03 22.06
CA ASP A 229 -9.87 -6.02 20.60
C ASP A 229 -11.12 -6.58 19.91
N ALA A 230 -11.71 -7.67 20.43
CA ALA A 230 -12.98 -8.19 19.91
C ALA A 230 -14.17 -7.24 20.17
N ASP A 231 -14.31 -6.72 21.39
CA ASP A 231 -15.42 -5.83 21.77
C ASP A 231 -15.40 -4.50 21.00
N VAL A 232 -14.26 -3.81 21.00
CA VAL A 232 -14.09 -2.56 20.27
C VAL A 232 -14.31 -2.77 18.77
N THR A 233 -13.88 -3.90 18.21
CA THR A 233 -14.15 -4.24 16.80
C THR A 233 -15.65 -4.37 16.52
N LEU A 234 -16.41 -5.04 17.40
CA LEU A 234 -17.85 -5.17 17.26
C LEU A 234 -18.53 -3.80 17.33
N GLN A 235 -18.18 -2.96 18.31
CA GLN A 235 -18.77 -1.64 18.48
C GLN A 235 -18.44 -0.69 17.32
N LEU A 236 -17.20 -0.75 16.83
CA LEU A 236 -16.78 -0.03 15.63
C LEU A 236 -17.62 -0.45 14.41
N HIS A 237 -17.87 -1.75 14.24
CA HIS A 237 -18.75 -2.25 13.19
C HIS A 237 -20.17 -1.69 13.32
N LEU A 238 -20.77 -1.77 14.51
CA LEU A 238 -22.14 -1.30 14.77
C LEU A 238 -22.32 0.19 14.47
N LYS A 239 -21.28 1.00 14.68
CA LYS A 239 -21.30 2.43 14.32
C LYS A 239 -21.09 2.69 12.82
N MET A 240 -20.19 1.95 12.19
CA MET A 240 -19.74 2.27 10.83
C MET A 240 -20.57 1.61 9.74
N TRP A 241 -21.11 0.42 10.00
CA TRP A 241 -21.93 -0.30 9.04
C TRP A 241 -23.19 0.47 8.60
N PRO A 242 -23.97 1.09 9.50
CA PRO A 242 -25.11 1.93 9.09
C PRO A 242 -24.69 3.11 8.21
N LYS A 243 -23.53 3.73 8.49
CA LYS A 243 -23.02 4.85 7.68
C LYS A 243 -22.57 4.40 6.29
N LEU A 244 -22.04 3.18 6.17
CA LEU A 244 -21.66 2.62 4.87
C LEU A 244 -22.87 2.34 3.99
N GLN A 245 -23.98 1.91 4.59
CA GLN A 245 -25.23 1.64 3.87
C GLN A 245 -25.92 2.90 3.32
N GLN A 246 -25.54 4.10 3.78
CA GLN A 246 -26.11 5.36 3.28
C GLN A 246 -25.71 5.69 1.83
N HIS A 247 -24.70 5.00 1.29
CA HIS A 247 -24.18 5.28 -0.05
C HIS A 247 -23.92 3.97 -0.82
N GLU A 248 -24.67 3.76 -1.90
CA GLU A 248 -24.59 2.54 -2.72
C GLU A 248 -23.19 2.31 -3.31
N GLY A 249 -22.48 3.35 -3.73
CA GLY A 249 -21.14 3.24 -4.31
C GLY A 249 -20.10 2.63 -3.35
N PRO A 250 -19.80 3.28 -2.20
CA PRO A 250 -18.92 2.71 -1.19
C PRO A 250 -19.38 1.34 -0.67
N LEU A 251 -20.69 1.11 -0.55
CA LEU A 251 -21.25 -0.18 -0.15
C LEU A 251 -20.92 -1.28 -1.18
N ASN A 252 -21.10 -1.00 -2.48
CA ASN A 252 -20.75 -1.91 -3.56
C ASN A 252 -19.27 -2.30 -3.53
N ILE A 253 -18.37 -1.32 -3.42
CA ILE A 253 -16.93 -1.56 -3.29
C ILE A 253 -16.62 -2.47 -2.10
N PHE A 254 -17.25 -2.19 -0.95
CA PHE A 254 -17.02 -2.98 0.24
C PHE A 254 -17.44 -4.45 0.05
N GLN A 255 -18.67 -4.67 -0.41
CA GLN A 255 -19.28 -6.00 -0.48
C GLN A 255 -18.73 -6.86 -1.60
N HIS A 256 -18.49 -6.28 -2.78
CA HIS A 256 -18.17 -7.04 -3.99
C HIS A 256 -16.68 -7.00 -4.37
N ILE A 257 -15.89 -6.10 -3.77
CA ILE A 257 -14.46 -5.97 -4.07
C ILE A 257 -13.61 -6.19 -2.82
N GLU A 258 -13.77 -5.38 -1.77
CA GLU A 258 -12.85 -5.43 -0.64
C GLU A 258 -13.02 -6.69 0.21
N MET A 259 -14.26 -7.08 0.53
CA MET A 259 -14.52 -8.26 1.35
C MET A 259 -14.14 -9.58 0.67
N PRO A 260 -14.52 -9.84 -0.59
CA PRO A 260 -14.16 -11.09 -1.28
C PRO A 260 -12.65 -11.21 -1.53
N LEU A 261 -11.93 -10.08 -1.61
CA LEU A 261 -10.48 -10.07 -1.82
C LEU A 261 -9.68 -10.47 -0.57
N VAL A 262 -10.25 -10.34 0.64
CA VAL A 262 -9.60 -10.73 1.90
C VAL A 262 -9.01 -12.14 1.87
N PRO A 263 -9.82 -13.19 1.58
CA PRO A 263 -9.31 -14.55 1.54
C PRO A 263 -8.34 -14.78 0.38
N VAL A 264 -8.49 -14.06 -0.73
CA VAL A 264 -7.57 -14.14 -1.89
C VAL A 264 -6.18 -13.65 -1.50
N LEU A 265 -6.08 -12.47 -0.88
CA LEU A 265 -4.78 -11.94 -0.41
C LEU A 265 -4.14 -12.86 0.62
N SER A 266 -4.91 -13.41 1.55
CA SER A 266 -4.42 -14.40 2.52
C SER A 266 -3.80 -15.61 1.81
N ARG A 267 -4.43 -16.12 0.73
CA ARG A 267 -3.85 -17.22 -0.08
C ARG A 267 -2.60 -16.81 -0.85
N VAL A 268 -2.62 -15.66 -1.54
CA VAL A 268 -1.47 -15.17 -2.31
C VAL A 268 -0.25 -14.96 -1.41
N GLU A 269 -0.43 -14.34 -0.24
CA GLU A 269 0.65 -14.16 0.74
C GLU A 269 1.20 -15.49 1.25
N ARG A 270 0.31 -16.45 1.58
CA ARG A 270 0.71 -17.78 2.07
C ARG A 270 1.34 -18.67 1.01
N ASN A 271 0.96 -18.51 -0.27
CA ASN A 271 1.64 -19.19 -1.37
C ASN A 271 3.10 -18.75 -1.42
N GLY A 272 3.35 -17.45 -1.23
CA GLY A 272 4.67 -16.84 -1.35
C GLY A 272 5.24 -16.97 -2.77
N VAL A 273 6.45 -16.47 -2.97
CA VAL A 273 7.18 -16.57 -4.24
C VAL A 273 8.52 -17.26 -4.03
N LYS A 274 8.90 -18.15 -4.95
CA LYS A 274 10.21 -18.81 -4.91
C LYS A 274 11.27 -17.85 -5.42
N ILE A 275 12.35 -17.74 -4.66
CA ILE A 275 13.50 -16.92 -5.01
C ILE A 275 14.75 -17.79 -5.00
N ASP A 276 15.61 -17.62 -6.00
CA ASP A 276 16.94 -18.23 -6.04
C ASP A 276 17.95 -17.35 -5.28
N PRO A 277 18.42 -17.78 -4.09
CA PRO A 277 19.39 -17.02 -3.32
C PRO A 277 20.79 -17.02 -3.96
N ALA A 278 21.13 -18.02 -4.79
CA ALA A 278 22.44 -18.10 -5.44
C ALA A 278 22.57 -17.03 -6.53
N VAL A 279 21.51 -16.83 -7.33
CA VAL A 279 21.43 -15.76 -8.34
C VAL A 279 21.60 -14.39 -7.66
N LEU A 280 20.88 -14.15 -6.56
CA LEU A 280 21.01 -12.91 -5.80
C LEU A 280 22.41 -12.75 -5.19
N HIS A 281 23.00 -13.81 -4.62
CA HIS A 281 24.33 -13.71 -4.05
C HIS A 281 25.40 -13.36 -5.09
N ALA A 282 25.37 -14.01 -6.25
CA ALA A 282 26.26 -13.71 -7.37
C ALA A 282 26.09 -12.24 -7.84
N HIS A 283 24.84 -11.79 -7.96
CA HIS A 283 24.55 -10.40 -8.31
C HIS A 283 25.03 -9.40 -7.25
N SER A 284 24.95 -9.75 -5.95
CA SER A 284 25.44 -8.90 -4.86
C SER A 284 26.95 -8.69 -4.94
N GLN A 285 27.70 -9.76 -5.26
CA GLN A 285 29.15 -9.70 -5.44
C GLN A 285 29.54 -8.84 -6.64
N GLU A 286 28.85 -8.98 -7.77
CA GLU A 286 29.11 -8.18 -8.96
C GLU A 286 28.81 -6.69 -8.74
N ILE A 287 27.68 -6.38 -8.10
CA ILE A 287 27.36 -4.99 -7.73
C ILE A 287 28.42 -4.43 -6.78
N ALA A 288 28.89 -5.21 -5.80
CA ALA A 288 29.94 -4.76 -4.88
C ALA A 288 31.23 -4.39 -5.61
N GLN A 289 31.64 -5.20 -6.60
CA GLN A 289 32.80 -4.91 -7.45
C GLN A 289 32.60 -3.63 -8.27
N ARG A 290 31.45 -3.47 -8.92
CA ARG A 290 31.12 -2.26 -9.70
C ARG A 290 31.05 -1.00 -8.83
N LEU A 291 30.60 -1.11 -7.58
CA LEU A 291 30.57 0.03 -6.66
C LEU A 291 31.99 0.52 -6.34
N VAL A 292 32.95 -0.39 -6.15
CA VAL A 292 34.36 -0.03 -5.95
C VAL A 292 34.95 0.65 -7.20
N GLU A 293 34.64 0.15 -8.39
CA GLU A 293 35.09 0.75 -9.65
C GLU A 293 34.50 2.14 -9.88
N LEU A 294 33.20 2.32 -9.62
CA LEU A 294 32.53 3.63 -9.73
C LEU A 294 33.04 4.62 -8.69
N GLU A 295 33.37 4.16 -7.48
CA GLU A 295 34.00 4.98 -6.45
C GLU A 295 35.39 5.47 -6.89
N GLN A 296 36.25 4.56 -7.37
CA GLN A 296 37.58 4.92 -7.90
C GLN A 296 37.46 5.93 -9.05
N ARG A 297 36.57 5.67 -10.00
CA ARG A 297 36.34 6.57 -11.14
C ARG A 297 35.83 7.94 -10.69
N ALA A 298 34.98 8.00 -9.67
CA ALA A 298 34.53 9.27 -9.11
C ALA A 298 35.66 10.04 -8.41
N HIS A 299 36.55 9.35 -7.68
CA HIS A 299 37.72 9.96 -7.05
C HIS A 299 38.71 10.49 -8.09
N GLU A 300 38.92 9.76 -9.18
CA GLU A 300 39.75 10.21 -10.30
C GLU A 300 39.21 11.49 -10.96
N ILE A 301 37.90 11.56 -11.22
CA ILE A 301 37.26 12.75 -11.82
C ILE A 301 37.26 13.93 -10.85
N ALA A 302 37.09 13.69 -9.55
CA ALA A 302 37.06 14.74 -8.54
C ALA A 302 38.46 15.22 -8.11
N GLY A 303 39.50 14.40 -8.33
CA GLY A 303 40.88 14.66 -7.90
C GLY A 303 41.13 14.44 -6.41
N GLU A 304 40.16 13.92 -5.66
CA GLU A 304 40.30 13.58 -4.24
C GLU A 304 39.31 12.48 -3.82
N ALA A 305 39.61 11.82 -2.71
CA ALA A 305 38.71 10.85 -2.10
C ALA A 305 37.57 11.55 -1.34
N PHE A 306 36.35 11.09 -1.58
CA PHE A 306 35.16 11.54 -0.85
C PHE A 306 34.10 10.44 -0.85
N ASN A 307 33.10 10.56 0.03
CA ASN A 307 32.00 9.64 0.15
C ASN A 307 30.85 10.02 -0.82
N LEU A 308 30.59 9.16 -1.81
CA LEU A 308 29.54 9.32 -2.81
C LEU A 308 28.10 9.25 -2.23
N SER A 309 27.93 8.73 -1.01
CA SER A 309 26.65 8.75 -0.31
C SER A 309 26.41 10.06 0.47
N SER A 310 27.45 10.88 0.70
CA SER A 310 27.36 12.12 1.48
C SER A 310 26.90 13.29 0.62
N THR A 311 25.68 13.77 0.85
CA THR A 311 25.13 14.94 0.15
C THR A 311 25.97 16.20 0.34
N LYS A 312 26.56 16.38 1.53
CA LYS A 312 27.39 17.54 1.86
C LYS A 312 28.72 17.53 1.10
N GLN A 313 29.41 16.38 1.07
CA GLN A 313 30.67 16.28 0.34
C GLN A 313 30.44 16.45 -1.17
N LEU A 314 29.37 15.87 -1.71
CA LEU A 314 28.99 16.07 -3.11
C LEU A 314 28.71 17.52 -3.47
N GLN A 315 28.05 18.29 -2.58
CA GLN A 315 27.83 19.71 -2.79
C GLN A 315 29.15 20.48 -2.92
N THR A 316 30.11 20.19 -2.03
CA THR A 316 31.44 20.80 -2.06
C THR A 316 32.19 20.44 -3.34
N ILE A 317 32.21 19.16 -3.75
CA ILE A 317 32.90 18.76 -4.98
C ILE A 317 32.27 19.41 -6.23
N LEU A 318 30.95 19.22 -6.42
CA LEU A 318 30.27 19.63 -7.64
C LEU A 318 30.21 21.16 -7.78
N PHE A 319 29.81 21.87 -6.72
CA PHE A 319 29.48 23.28 -6.83
C PHE A 319 30.62 24.21 -6.40
N GLU A 320 31.45 23.82 -5.43
CA GLU A 320 32.56 24.66 -4.95
C GLU A 320 33.85 24.37 -5.73
N LYS A 321 34.24 23.10 -5.88
CA LYS A 321 35.51 22.74 -6.53
C LYS A 321 35.43 22.70 -8.05
N GLN A 322 34.44 22.04 -8.62
CA GLN A 322 34.23 22.02 -10.07
C GLN A 322 33.52 23.28 -10.60
N GLY A 323 33.00 24.13 -9.71
CA GLY A 323 32.36 25.40 -10.07
C GLY A 323 31.05 25.25 -10.85
N ILE A 324 30.42 24.07 -10.80
CA ILE A 324 29.14 23.85 -11.46
C ILE A 324 28.09 24.75 -10.80
N LYS A 325 27.25 25.42 -11.59
CA LYS A 325 26.20 26.29 -11.03
C LYS A 325 25.03 25.43 -10.51
N PRO A 326 24.57 25.62 -9.26
CA PRO A 326 23.42 24.89 -8.73
C PRO A 326 22.14 25.18 -9.53
N LEU A 327 21.49 24.13 -10.04
CA LEU A 327 20.21 24.25 -10.77
C LEU A 327 19.02 24.46 -9.82
N LYS A 328 19.05 23.83 -8.64
CA LYS A 328 18.04 23.97 -7.58
C LYS A 328 18.69 24.09 -6.21
N LYS A 329 17.93 24.64 -5.27
CA LYS A 329 18.25 24.65 -3.84
C LYS A 329 17.22 23.86 -3.06
N THR A 330 17.67 23.22 -1.99
CA THR A 330 16.82 22.57 -0.98
C THR A 330 16.02 23.63 -0.21
N PRO A 331 14.95 23.25 0.52
CA PRO A 331 14.22 24.19 1.38
C PRO A 331 15.10 24.92 2.41
N GLY A 332 16.22 24.31 2.82
CA GLY A 332 17.24 24.91 3.69
C GLY A 332 18.25 25.81 2.98
N GLY A 333 18.09 26.08 1.67
CA GLY A 333 18.93 26.98 0.89
C GLY A 333 20.22 26.37 0.32
N ALA A 334 20.58 25.14 0.72
CA ALA A 334 21.75 24.44 0.19
C ALA A 334 21.51 23.93 -1.25
N PRO A 335 22.54 23.88 -2.14
CA PRO A 335 22.43 23.30 -3.48
C PRO A 335 21.85 21.87 -3.47
N SER A 336 20.89 21.56 -4.33
CA SER A 336 20.27 20.24 -4.38
C SER A 336 21.17 19.22 -5.09
N THR A 337 21.34 18.04 -4.49
CA THR A 337 21.98 16.86 -5.11
C THR A 337 20.99 15.71 -5.24
N SER A 338 19.71 16.05 -5.48
CA SER A 338 18.64 15.11 -5.80
C SER A 338 18.89 14.42 -7.14
N GLU A 339 18.33 13.22 -7.32
CA GLU A 339 18.43 12.42 -8.56
C GLU A 339 18.12 13.27 -9.81
N GLU A 340 16.97 13.96 -9.84
CA GLU A 340 16.58 14.87 -10.94
C GLU A 340 17.64 15.94 -11.29
N VAL A 341 18.33 16.50 -10.28
CA VAL A 341 19.34 17.54 -10.52
C VAL A 341 20.63 16.94 -11.02
N LEU A 342 21.00 15.76 -10.52
CA LEU A 342 22.17 15.04 -11.00
C LEU A 342 21.94 14.52 -12.43
N GLU A 343 20.71 14.15 -12.81
CA GLU A 343 20.37 13.70 -14.16
C GLU A 343 20.53 14.81 -15.19
N GLU A 344 20.06 16.02 -14.85
CA GLU A 344 20.23 17.20 -15.70
C GLU A 344 21.72 17.56 -15.84
N LEU A 345 22.48 17.53 -14.75
CA LEU A 345 23.92 17.77 -14.79
C LEU A 345 24.69 16.64 -15.52
N ALA A 346 24.17 15.41 -15.54
CA ALA A 346 24.83 14.27 -16.17
C ALA A 346 24.85 14.37 -17.72
N LEU A 347 24.07 15.27 -18.31
CA LEU A 347 24.10 15.57 -19.74
C LEU A 347 25.43 16.22 -20.14
N ASP A 348 25.95 17.11 -19.30
CA ASP A 348 27.15 17.91 -19.59
C ASP A 348 28.37 17.44 -18.79
N TYR A 349 28.16 16.84 -17.62
CA TYR A 349 29.23 16.53 -16.67
C TYR A 349 29.34 15.02 -16.38
N PRO A 350 30.56 14.43 -16.45
CA PRO A 350 30.75 13.00 -16.25
C PRO A 350 30.61 12.57 -14.78
N LEU A 351 30.97 13.42 -13.80
CA LEU A 351 30.92 13.07 -12.39
C LEU A 351 29.47 12.81 -11.89
N PRO A 352 28.47 13.67 -12.15
CA PRO A 352 27.07 13.39 -11.83
C PRO A 352 26.56 12.06 -12.39
N LYS A 353 26.97 11.69 -13.60
CA LYS A 353 26.59 10.41 -14.23
C LYS A 353 27.09 9.21 -13.42
N VAL A 354 28.37 9.22 -13.02
CA VAL A 354 28.97 8.17 -12.19
C VAL A 354 28.29 8.09 -10.82
N ILE A 355 27.98 9.24 -10.20
CA ILE A 355 27.32 9.30 -8.90
C ILE A 355 25.89 8.73 -8.96
N LEU A 356 25.15 9.03 -10.02
CA LEU A 356 23.81 8.48 -10.23
C LEU A 356 23.83 6.96 -10.32
N GLU A 357 24.74 6.42 -11.14
CA GLU A 357 24.92 4.98 -11.29
C GLU A 357 25.30 4.32 -9.96
N TYR A 358 26.27 4.89 -9.22
CA TYR A 358 26.68 4.42 -7.91
C TYR A 358 25.52 4.37 -6.91
N ARG A 359 24.74 5.47 -6.81
CA ARG A 359 23.60 5.54 -5.87
C ARG A 359 22.49 4.57 -6.26
N GLY A 360 22.22 4.41 -7.55
CA GLY A 360 21.26 3.45 -8.07
C GLY A 360 21.63 2.02 -7.66
N LEU A 361 22.87 1.61 -7.94
CA LEU A 361 23.39 0.29 -7.60
C LEU A 361 23.44 0.04 -6.08
N ALA A 362 23.93 1.01 -5.30
CA ALA A 362 24.03 0.88 -3.85
C ALA A 362 22.64 0.72 -3.19
N LYS A 363 21.64 1.47 -3.69
CA LYS A 363 20.25 1.32 -3.25
C LYS A 363 19.70 -0.05 -3.62
N LEU A 364 19.93 -0.51 -4.86
CA LEU A 364 19.43 -1.81 -5.32
C LEU A 364 20.02 -2.96 -4.49
N LYS A 365 21.33 -2.95 -4.26
CA LYS A 365 22.03 -3.95 -3.44
C LYS A 365 21.48 -4.03 -2.02
N SER A 366 21.42 -2.89 -1.32
CA SER A 366 20.98 -2.83 0.08
C SER A 366 19.47 -3.05 0.27
N THR A 367 18.66 -2.81 -0.76
CA THR A 367 17.20 -2.95 -0.69
C THR A 367 16.73 -4.33 -1.11
N TYR A 368 17.37 -4.93 -2.13
CA TYR A 368 16.93 -6.18 -2.73
C TYR A 368 17.98 -7.27 -2.61
N THR A 369 19.14 -7.10 -3.23
CA THR A 369 20.11 -8.18 -3.41
C THR A 369 20.62 -8.76 -2.08
N ASP A 370 20.79 -7.92 -1.06
CA ASP A 370 21.22 -8.35 0.28
C ASP A 370 20.04 -8.75 1.19
N LYS A 371 18.84 -8.18 0.97
CA LYS A 371 17.69 -8.38 1.87
C LYS A 371 16.80 -9.55 1.49
N LEU A 372 16.51 -9.74 0.20
CA LEU A 372 15.62 -10.80 -0.28
C LEU A 372 16.04 -12.20 0.20
N PRO A 373 17.33 -12.59 0.19
CA PRO A 373 17.73 -13.90 0.69
C PRO A 373 17.43 -14.09 2.19
N LEU A 374 17.47 -13.01 2.98
CA LEU A 374 17.17 -13.02 4.42
C LEU A 374 15.66 -13.09 4.71
N MET A 375 14.82 -12.85 3.69
CA MET A 375 13.35 -12.90 3.79
C MET A 375 12.78 -14.27 3.41
N ILE A 376 13.63 -15.23 3.02
CA ILE A 376 13.19 -16.60 2.74
C ILE A 376 12.74 -17.23 4.05
N ASN A 377 11.46 -17.59 4.12
CA ASN A 377 10.91 -18.23 5.30
C ASN A 377 11.46 -19.66 5.43
N PRO A 378 12.03 -20.05 6.58
CA PRO A 378 12.63 -21.37 6.76
C PRO A 378 11.66 -22.55 6.62
N LYS A 379 10.36 -22.35 6.88
CA LYS A 379 9.33 -23.40 6.82
C LYS A 379 8.91 -23.73 5.40
N THR A 380 8.88 -22.75 4.51
CA THR A 380 8.38 -22.91 3.13
C THR A 380 9.49 -22.85 2.08
N GLY A 381 10.65 -22.27 2.41
CA GLY A 381 11.69 -21.96 1.44
C GLY A 381 11.30 -20.87 0.44
N ARG A 382 10.30 -20.05 0.76
CA ARG A 382 9.74 -19.01 -0.11
C ARG A 382 9.69 -17.66 0.60
N VAL A 383 9.58 -16.58 -0.17
CA VAL A 383 9.39 -15.22 0.37
C VAL A 383 7.90 -14.90 0.41
N HIS A 384 7.43 -14.37 1.54
CA HIS A 384 6.02 -14.03 1.77
C HIS A 384 5.88 -12.52 1.94
N THR A 385 5.59 -11.82 0.84
CA THR A 385 5.33 -10.37 0.88
C THR A 385 4.04 -10.06 1.65
N SER A 386 3.98 -8.88 2.26
CA SER A 386 2.77 -8.37 2.90
C SER A 386 2.04 -7.38 2.01
N TYR A 387 0.85 -7.75 1.54
CA TYR A 387 -0.09 -6.87 0.84
C TYR A 387 -0.97 -6.10 1.82
N HIS A 388 -1.02 -4.80 1.61
CA HIS A 388 -1.82 -3.86 2.40
C HIS A 388 -2.98 -3.34 1.57
N GLN A 389 -4.18 -3.80 1.93
CA GLN A 389 -5.42 -3.48 1.21
C GLN A 389 -5.94 -2.06 1.50
N ALA A 390 -5.65 -1.54 2.70
CA ALA A 390 -6.18 -0.27 3.19
C ALA A 390 -5.11 0.81 3.41
N VAL A 391 -4.03 0.86 2.61
CA VAL A 391 -2.93 1.84 2.78
C VAL A 391 -2.89 2.96 1.73
N THR A 392 -3.28 2.71 0.49
CA THR A 392 -3.26 3.75 -0.55
C THR A 392 -4.56 4.57 -0.56
N ALA A 393 -4.49 5.84 -0.95
CA ALA A 393 -5.67 6.71 -1.02
C ALA A 393 -6.60 6.34 -2.19
N THR A 394 -6.04 5.82 -3.28
CA THR A 394 -6.78 5.47 -4.49
C THR A 394 -7.33 4.04 -4.47
N GLY A 395 -6.99 3.22 -3.48
CA GLY A 395 -7.49 1.86 -3.34
C GLY A 395 -6.62 0.76 -3.95
N ARG A 396 -5.50 1.11 -4.60
CA ARG A 396 -4.47 0.13 -5.02
C ARG A 396 -3.90 -0.64 -3.83
N LEU A 397 -3.52 -1.89 -4.06
CA LEU A 397 -2.71 -2.63 -3.10
C LEU A 397 -1.33 -1.97 -3.00
N SER A 398 -0.73 -2.02 -1.81
CA SER A 398 0.70 -1.76 -1.63
C SER A 398 1.36 -2.97 -1.00
N SER A 399 2.67 -3.15 -1.19
CA SER A 399 3.41 -4.31 -0.72
C SER A 399 4.60 -3.89 0.16
N THR A 400 4.90 -4.66 1.20
CA THR A 400 6.11 -4.52 2.03
C THR A 400 6.76 -5.89 2.29
N ASP A 401 8.04 -5.86 2.63
CA ASP A 401 8.82 -7.03 3.09
C ASP A 401 8.72 -8.27 2.17
N PRO A 402 9.15 -8.17 0.91
CA PRO A 402 9.71 -7.00 0.22
C PRO A 402 8.62 -6.14 -0.44
N ASN A 403 8.93 -4.86 -0.72
CA ASN A 403 8.07 -4.03 -1.57
C ASN A 403 8.36 -4.34 -3.05
N LEU A 404 7.51 -5.17 -3.65
CA LEU A 404 7.62 -5.64 -5.04
C LEU A 404 7.43 -4.51 -6.06
N GLN A 405 6.62 -3.49 -5.74
CA GLN A 405 6.31 -2.36 -6.64
C GLN A 405 7.49 -1.42 -6.87
N ASN A 406 8.50 -1.48 -6.00
CA ASN A 406 9.68 -0.64 -6.10
C ASN A 406 10.82 -1.29 -6.90
N ILE A 407 10.66 -2.56 -7.32
CA ILE A 407 11.66 -3.24 -8.16
C ILE A 407 11.68 -2.53 -9.52
N PRO A 408 12.83 -1.97 -9.97
CA PRO A 408 12.86 -1.19 -11.20
C PRO A 408 12.39 -1.98 -12.43
N VAL A 409 11.41 -1.45 -13.16
CA VAL A 409 10.84 -2.12 -14.36
C VAL A 409 11.75 -1.96 -15.60
N ARG A 410 12.32 -0.77 -15.81
CA ARG A 410 13.03 -0.40 -17.05
C ARG A 410 14.56 -0.30 -16.91
N ASN A 411 15.13 -0.98 -15.94
CA ASN A 411 16.57 -1.03 -15.70
C ASN A 411 17.06 -2.48 -15.81
N GLU A 412 18.19 -2.70 -16.49
CA GLU A 412 18.88 -3.99 -16.60
C GLU A 412 19.11 -4.64 -15.23
N GLU A 413 19.53 -3.87 -14.23
CA GLU A 413 19.75 -4.40 -12.90
C GLU A 413 18.44 -4.84 -12.22
N GLY A 414 17.34 -4.12 -12.48
CA GLY A 414 16.01 -4.51 -12.00
C GLY A 414 15.50 -5.79 -12.68
N ARG A 415 15.81 -5.98 -13.96
CA ARG A 415 15.55 -7.21 -14.71
C ARG A 415 16.28 -8.40 -14.10
N ARG A 416 17.57 -8.22 -13.76
CA ARG A 416 18.36 -9.27 -13.07
C ARG A 416 17.80 -9.63 -11.70
N ILE A 417 17.25 -8.67 -10.94
CA ILE A 417 16.52 -8.98 -9.71
C ILE A 417 15.28 -9.84 -10.00
N ARG A 418 14.52 -9.55 -11.06
CA ARG A 418 13.36 -10.37 -11.47
C ARG A 418 13.75 -11.78 -11.93
N GLN A 419 14.93 -11.97 -12.51
CA GLN A 419 15.44 -13.31 -12.87
C GLN A 419 15.62 -14.23 -11.65
N ALA A 420 15.82 -13.68 -10.46
CA ALA A 420 15.89 -14.46 -9.23
C ALA A 420 14.52 -15.00 -8.77
N PHE A 421 13.40 -14.49 -9.29
CA PHE A 421 12.05 -14.98 -8.99
C PHE A 421 11.72 -16.11 -9.96
N ILE A 422 11.86 -17.34 -9.50
CA ILE A 422 11.86 -18.55 -10.34
C ILE A 422 10.61 -19.40 -10.13
N ALA A 423 10.28 -20.25 -11.10
CA ALA A 423 9.30 -21.31 -10.89
C ALA A 423 9.91 -22.51 -10.13
N PRO A 424 9.09 -23.35 -9.45
CA PRO A 424 9.52 -24.67 -9.01
C PRO A 424 9.71 -25.64 -10.20
N GLU A 425 10.30 -26.80 -9.91
CA GLU A 425 10.46 -27.87 -10.91
C GLU A 425 9.10 -28.22 -11.55
N ASP A 426 9.09 -28.53 -12.85
CA ASP A 426 7.90 -28.80 -13.67
C ASP A 426 6.88 -27.64 -13.83
N TYR A 427 7.20 -26.45 -13.30
CA TYR A 427 6.37 -25.25 -13.43
C TYR A 427 7.09 -24.15 -14.22
N VAL A 428 6.31 -23.19 -14.71
CA VAL A 428 6.78 -21.93 -15.29
C VAL A 428 6.10 -20.74 -14.59
N ILE A 429 6.75 -19.59 -14.65
CA ILE A 429 6.14 -18.32 -14.28
C ILE A 429 5.29 -17.85 -15.45
N VAL A 430 4.06 -17.43 -15.16
CA VAL A 430 3.17 -16.75 -16.10
C VAL A 430 2.87 -15.36 -15.55
N SER A 431 3.09 -14.32 -16.35
CA SER A 431 2.67 -12.94 -16.04
C SER A 431 1.52 -12.55 -16.95
N ALA A 432 0.48 -11.96 -16.37
CA ALA A 432 -0.66 -11.40 -17.08
C ALA A 432 -0.80 -9.92 -16.70
N ASP A 433 -0.50 -9.01 -17.63
CA ASP A 433 -0.48 -7.55 -17.41
C ASP A 433 -1.59 -6.84 -18.19
N TYR A 434 -2.28 -5.89 -17.54
CA TYR A 434 -3.23 -5.06 -18.27
C TYR A 434 -2.53 -3.95 -19.06
N SER A 435 -2.48 -4.11 -20.38
CA SER A 435 -1.81 -3.17 -21.28
C SER A 435 -2.48 -1.79 -21.26
N GLN A 436 -1.82 -0.83 -20.61
CA GLN A 436 -2.21 0.59 -20.57
C GLN A 436 -3.61 0.83 -20.00
N ILE A 437 -4.00 0.09 -18.96
CA ILE A 437 -5.34 0.13 -18.36
C ILE A 437 -5.82 1.55 -18.02
N GLU A 438 -4.96 2.39 -17.44
CA GLU A 438 -5.34 3.76 -17.05
C GLU A 438 -5.68 4.64 -18.27
N LEU A 439 -5.02 4.42 -19.40
CA LEU A 439 -5.28 5.15 -20.65
C LEU A 439 -6.62 4.70 -21.27
N ARG A 440 -6.94 3.40 -21.19
CA ARG A 440 -8.24 2.85 -21.61
C ARG A 440 -9.38 3.37 -20.74
N ILE A 441 -9.17 3.44 -19.41
CA ILE A 441 -10.12 4.04 -18.47
C ILE A 441 -10.32 5.53 -18.79
N MET A 442 -9.25 6.27 -19.06
CA MET A 442 -9.38 7.68 -19.46
C MET A 442 -10.25 7.82 -20.71
N ALA A 443 -10.02 7.01 -21.75
CA ALA A 443 -10.83 7.03 -22.97
C ALA A 443 -12.31 6.76 -22.70
N HIS A 444 -12.61 5.84 -21.78
CA HIS A 444 -13.96 5.56 -21.34
C HIS A 444 -14.60 6.74 -20.57
N LEU A 445 -13.88 7.31 -19.59
CA LEU A 445 -14.35 8.41 -18.74
C LEU A 445 -14.56 9.71 -19.51
N SER A 446 -13.67 9.98 -20.47
CA SER A 446 -13.73 11.14 -21.36
C SER A 446 -14.77 10.99 -22.46
N ARG A 447 -15.13 9.74 -22.81
CA ARG A 447 -15.98 9.41 -23.97
C ARG A 447 -15.44 10.00 -25.27
N ASP A 448 -14.14 10.21 -25.34
CA ASP A 448 -13.51 10.85 -26.48
C ASP A 448 -13.47 9.89 -27.68
N LYS A 449 -14.17 10.26 -28.77
CA LYS A 449 -14.29 9.41 -29.96
C LYS A 449 -12.94 9.06 -30.58
N GLY A 450 -11.96 9.97 -30.55
CA GLY A 450 -10.64 9.74 -31.11
C GLY A 450 -9.89 8.66 -30.35
N LEU A 451 -9.86 8.76 -29.01
CA LEU A 451 -9.24 7.74 -28.15
C LEU A 451 -9.97 6.39 -28.22
N LEU A 452 -11.30 6.40 -28.17
CA LEU A 452 -12.11 5.17 -28.27
C LEU A 452 -11.82 4.43 -29.59
N THR A 453 -11.78 5.15 -30.71
CA THR A 453 -11.49 4.57 -32.04
C THR A 453 -10.05 4.06 -32.12
N ALA A 454 -9.09 4.81 -31.60
CA ALA A 454 -7.68 4.40 -31.62
C ALA A 454 -7.45 3.07 -30.87
N PHE A 455 -8.08 2.88 -29.72
CA PHE A 455 -8.03 1.61 -29.00
C PHE A 455 -8.79 0.49 -29.70
N ALA A 456 -9.97 0.78 -30.27
CA ALA A 456 -10.78 -0.22 -30.98
C ALA A 456 -10.06 -0.77 -32.22
N GLU A 457 -9.27 0.07 -32.89
CA GLU A 457 -8.47 -0.31 -34.07
C GLU A 457 -7.08 -0.86 -33.70
N GLY A 458 -6.74 -1.02 -32.41
CA GLY A 458 -5.44 -1.52 -31.97
C GLY A 458 -4.26 -0.60 -32.29
N LYS A 459 -4.50 0.70 -32.50
CA LYS A 459 -3.44 1.68 -32.80
C LYS A 459 -2.61 1.98 -31.56
N ASP A 460 -1.31 2.15 -31.74
CA ASP A 460 -0.43 2.66 -30.68
C ASP A 460 -0.72 4.16 -30.46
N ILE A 461 -1.42 4.48 -29.37
CA ILE A 461 -1.84 5.85 -29.06
C ILE A 461 -0.63 6.74 -28.80
N HIS A 462 0.46 6.23 -28.26
CA HIS A 462 1.66 7.05 -28.08
C HIS A 462 2.27 7.42 -29.42
N ARG A 463 2.29 6.51 -30.41
CA ARG A 463 2.71 6.83 -31.77
C ARG A 463 1.71 7.76 -32.46
N ALA A 464 0.41 7.55 -32.28
CA ALA A 464 -0.62 8.45 -32.82
C ALA A 464 -0.47 9.87 -32.26
N THR A 465 -0.32 10.02 -30.94
CA THR A 465 -0.05 11.30 -30.30
C THR A 465 1.28 11.89 -30.79
N ALA A 466 2.34 11.09 -30.95
CA ALA A 466 3.62 11.58 -31.46
C ALA A 466 3.52 12.08 -32.91
N ALA A 467 2.87 11.33 -33.80
CA ALA A 467 2.66 11.69 -35.20
C ALA A 467 2.03 13.09 -35.31
N GLU A 468 1.03 13.35 -34.50
CA GLU A 468 0.34 14.65 -34.45
C GLU A 468 1.21 15.74 -33.81
N VAL A 469 1.82 15.46 -32.65
CA VAL A 469 2.65 16.43 -31.91
C VAL A 469 3.87 16.88 -32.71
N PHE A 470 4.49 15.95 -33.45
CA PHE A 470 5.67 16.22 -34.27
C PHE A 470 5.35 16.53 -35.74
N GLY A 471 4.09 16.42 -36.16
CA GLY A 471 3.65 16.70 -37.53
C GLY A 471 4.21 15.72 -38.57
N LEU A 472 4.27 14.43 -38.24
CA LEU A 472 4.88 13.36 -39.05
C LEU A 472 3.86 12.25 -39.34
N PRO A 473 3.98 11.51 -40.44
CA PRO A 473 3.22 10.27 -40.64
C PRO A 473 3.47 9.27 -39.51
N LEU A 474 2.47 8.47 -39.15
CA LEU A 474 2.53 7.48 -38.05
C LEU A 474 3.74 6.53 -38.15
N ASP A 475 4.05 6.12 -39.36
CA ASP A 475 5.13 5.18 -39.66
C ASP A 475 6.51 5.81 -39.48
N SER A 476 6.61 7.14 -39.63
CA SER A 476 7.83 7.91 -39.49
C SER A 476 8.15 8.33 -38.05
N VAL A 477 7.26 8.00 -37.09
CA VAL A 477 7.47 8.27 -35.67
C VAL A 477 8.62 7.44 -35.12
N SER A 478 9.67 8.10 -34.63
CA SER A 478 10.79 7.44 -33.98
C SER A 478 10.43 6.90 -32.59
N SER A 479 11.19 5.93 -32.08
CA SER A 479 11.03 5.42 -30.71
C SER A 479 11.18 6.50 -29.65
N GLU A 480 12.04 7.50 -29.90
CA GLU A 480 12.21 8.66 -29.02
C GLU A 480 10.98 9.57 -29.03
N GLN A 481 10.44 9.88 -30.20
CA GLN A 481 9.22 10.68 -30.33
C GLN A 481 8.03 9.99 -29.66
N ARG A 482 7.91 8.67 -29.85
CA ARG A 482 6.93 7.84 -29.13
C ARG A 482 7.11 7.92 -27.61
N ARG A 483 8.35 7.89 -27.12
CA ARG A 483 8.67 8.03 -25.67
C ARG A 483 8.26 9.39 -25.13
N SER A 484 8.53 10.47 -25.86
CA SER A 484 8.09 11.82 -25.49
C SER A 484 6.57 11.93 -25.46
N ALA A 485 5.88 11.39 -26.46
CA ALA A 485 4.41 11.34 -26.48
C ALA A 485 3.81 10.45 -25.38
N LYS A 486 4.50 9.38 -24.98
CA LYS A 486 4.12 8.60 -23.79
C LYS A 486 4.19 9.46 -22.53
N ALA A 487 5.28 10.20 -22.33
CA ALA A 487 5.41 11.13 -21.21
C ALA A 487 4.33 12.22 -21.23
N ILE A 488 3.99 12.76 -22.42
CA ILE A 488 2.88 13.71 -22.60
C ILE A 488 1.56 13.08 -22.17
N ASN A 489 1.20 11.92 -22.72
CA ASN A 489 -0.07 11.24 -22.42
C ASN A 489 -0.21 11.00 -20.91
N PHE A 490 0.79 10.39 -20.27
CA PHE A 490 0.74 10.15 -18.82
C PHE A 490 0.75 11.45 -18.02
N GLY A 491 1.54 12.45 -18.42
CA GLY A 491 1.55 13.75 -17.75
C GLY A 491 0.16 14.41 -17.79
N LEU A 492 -0.48 14.42 -18.95
CA LEU A 492 -1.81 14.99 -19.15
C LEU A 492 -2.89 14.24 -18.37
N ILE A 493 -2.89 12.90 -18.42
CA ILE A 493 -3.76 12.01 -17.63
C ILE A 493 -3.72 12.39 -16.15
N TYR A 494 -2.52 12.59 -15.60
CA TYR A 494 -2.35 12.90 -14.17
C TYR A 494 -2.52 14.39 -13.82
N GLY A 495 -3.03 15.21 -14.74
CA GLY A 495 -3.27 16.64 -14.52
C GLY A 495 -1.97 17.43 -14.32
N MET A 496 -0.88 17.02 -14.98
CA MET A 496 0.36 17.77 -14.98
C MET A 496 0.15 19.15 -15.64
N SER A 497 0.75 20.19 -15.06
CA SER A 497 0.72 21.52 -15.66
C SER A 497 1.68 21.61 -16.84
N ALA A 498 1.47 22.59 -17.73
CA ALA A 498 2.42 22.88 -18.81
C ALA A 498 3.85 23.12 -18.32
N PHE A 499 4.00 23.65 -17.11
CA PHE A 499 5.31 23.79 -16.46
C PHE A 499 5.92 22.43 -16.09
N GLY A 500 5.12 21.50 -15.54
CA GLY A 500 5.58 20.15 -15.26
C GLY A 500 5.96 19.39 -16.53
N LEU A 501 5.13 19.53 -17.58
CA LEU A 501 5.38 18.89 -18.87
C LEU A 501 6.66 19.42 -19.53
N ALA A 502 6.86 20.74 -19.51
CA ALA A 502 8.08 21.39 -20.00
C ALA A 502 9.34 20.83 -19.35
N ARG A 503 9.31 20.60 -18.02
CA ARG A 503 10.44 19.99 -17.30
C ARG A 503 10.69 18.55 -17.70
N GLN A 504 9.63 17.75 -17.82
CA GLN A 504 9.77 16.33 -18.13
C GLN A 504 10.27 16.08 -19.56
N LEU A 505 9.90 16.95 -20.50
CA LEU A 505 10.33 16.87 -21.90
C LEU A 505 11.60 17.69 -22.18
N ASN A 506 12.09 18.46 -21.20
CA ASN A 506 13.19 19.40 -21.36
C ASN A 506 12.99 20.41 -22.51
N ILE A 507 11.79 21.01 -22.58
CA ILE A 507 11.39 21.99 -23.61
C ILE A 507 10.95 23.32 -22.99
N PRO A 508 10.94 24.43 -23.76
CA PRO A 508 10.40 25.71 -23.30
C PRO A 508 8.91 25.62 -22.89
N ARG A 509 8.53 26.36 -21.83
CA ARG A 509 7.16 26.36 -21.30
C ARG A 509 6.06 26.67 -22.34
N LYS A 510 6.32 27.62 -23.25
CA LYS A 510 5.35 27.98 -24.30
C LYS A 510 5.13 26.83 -25.29
N GLU A 511 6.17 26.06 -25.55
CA GLU A 511 6.11 24.90 -26.43
C GLU A 511 5.32 23.76 -25.78
N ALA A 512 5.58 23.49 -24.50
CA ALA A 512 4.77 22.55 -23.74
C ALA A 512 3.28 22.93 -23.71
N GLN A 513 2.96 24.23 -23.53
CA GLN A 513 1.57 24.71 -23.59
C GLN A 513 0.96 24.46 -24.98
N LYS A 514 1.69 24.77 -26.06
CA LYS A 514 1.24 24.48 -27.43
C LYS A 514 0.91 23.00 -27.63
N TYR A 515 1.72 22.10 -27.08
CA TYR A 515 1.44 20.65 -27.13
C TYR A 515 0.20 20.25 -26.35
N MET A 516 -0.03 20.85 -25.17
CA MET A 516 -1.26 20.62 -24.41
C MET A 516 -2.49 21.13 -25.19
N ASP A 517 -2.40 22.32 -25.79
CA ASP A 517 -3.51 22.93 -26.53
C ASP A 517 -3.88 22.07 -27.76
N LEU A 518 -2.89 21.63 -28.53
CA LEU A 518 -3.08 20.70 -29.66
C LEU A 518 -3.69 19.37 -29.21
N TYR A 519 -3.24 18.84 -28.07
CA TYR A 519 -3.77 17.59 -27.52
C TYR A 519 -5.26 17.73 -27.17
N PHE A 520 -5.66 18.82 -26.52
CA PHE A 520 -7.06 19.03 -26.15
C PHE A 520 -7.94 19.43 -27.34
N GLU A 521 -7.38 20.06 -28.37
CA GLU A 521 -8.09 20.27 -29.64
C GLU A 521 -8.39 18.94 -30.33
N ARG A 522 -7.44 17.99 -30.29
CA ARG A 522 -7.59 16.66 -30.88
C ARG A 522 -8.50 15.74 -30.06
N TYR A 523 -8.39 15.82 -28.73
CA TYR A 523 -9.12 14.98 -27.77
C TYR A 523 -9.96 15.85 -26.82
N PRO A 524 -11.00 16.55 -27.33
CA PRO A 524 -11.78 17.51 -26.55
C PRO A 524 -12.48 16.87 -25.34
N GLY A 525 -12.89 15.60 -25.44
CA GLY A 525 -13.56 14.90 -24.35
C GLY A 525 -12.67 14.76 -23.11
N VAL A 526 -11.34 14.76 -23.27
CA VAL A 526 -10.40 14.71 -22.15
C VAL A 526 -10.44 16.00 -21.35
N LEU A 527 -10.46 17.16 -22.02
CA LEU A 527 -10.55 18.46 -21.34
C LEU A 527 -11.88 18.60 -20.61
N GLU A 528 -12.99 18.23 -21.25
CA GLU A 528 -14.33 18.23 -20.66
C GLU A 528 -14.38 17.36 -19.40
N TYR A 529 -13.79 16.15 -19.45
CA TYR A 529 -13.67 15.28 -18.28
C TYR A 529 -12.89 15.93 -17.14
N MET A 530 -11.73 16.53 -17.44
CA MET A 530 -10.90 17.18 -16.42
C MET A 530 -11.63 18.36 -15.77
N GLU A 531 -12.37 19.15 -16.54
CA GLU A 531 -13.17 20.27 -16.02
C GLU A 531 -14.36 19.82 -15.19
N ARG A 532 -15.15 18.88 -15.70
CA ARG A 532 -16.29 18.28 -15.00
C ARG A 532 -15.86 17.67 -13.67
N THR A 533 -14.77 16.91 -13.66
CA THR A 533 -14.27 16.25 -12.45
C THR A 533 -13.80 17.27 -11.40
N ARG A 534 -13.14 18.36 -11.82
CA ARG A 534 -12.76 19.47 -10.91
C ARG A 534 -13.99 20.20 -10.36
N ALA A 535 -15.02 20.40 -11.18
CA ALA A 535 -16.27 21.03 -10.75
C ALA A 535 -16.99 20.18 -9.70
N GLN A 536 -17.20 18.90 -10.01
CA GLN A 536 -17.79 17.92 -9.10
C GLN A 536 -17.01 17.84 -7.78
N ALA A 537 -15.68 17.74 -7.84
CA ALA A 537 -14.83 17.69 -6.65
C ALA A 537 -15.02 18.92 -5.74
N LYS A 538 -15.22 20.12 -6.32
CA LYS A 538 -15.50 21.35 -5.56
C LYS A 538 -16.92 21.38 -5.02
N GLU A 539 -17.89 20.84 -5.74
CA GLU A 539 -19.28 20.81 -5.30
C GLU A 539 -19.47 19.90 -4.09
N GLN A 540 -19.14 18.62 -4.23
CA GLN A 540 -19.44 17.59 -3.22
C GLN A 540 -18.25 17.26 -2.29
N GLY A 541 -17.04 17.73 -2.59
CA GLY A 541 -15.85 17.51 -1.75
C GLY A 541 -15.15 16.16 -1.93
N TYR A 542 -15.59 15.33 -2.88
CA TYR A 542 -14.98 14.04 -3.22
C TYR A 542 -15.16 13.69 -4.70
N VAL A 543 -14.38 12.72 -5.19
CA VAL A 543 -14.50 12.10 -6.52
C VAL A 543 -14.70 10.60 -6.41
N GLU A 544 -15.26 9.97 -7.44
CA GLU A 544 -15.62 8.54 -7.46
C GLU A 544 -14.97 7.77 -8.62
N THR A 545 -14.71 6.48 -8.41
CA THR A 545 -14.39 5.50 -9.47
C THR A 545 -15.66 4.99 -10.15
N LEU A 546 -15.53 4.19 -11.22
CA LEU A 546 -16.68 3.57 -11.90
C LEU A 546 -17.54 2.71 -10.96
N ASP A 547 -16.92 1.95 -10.07
CA ASP A 547 -17.61 1.06 -9.13
C ASP A 547 -18.07 1.79 -7.85
N GLY A 548 -17.79 3.10 -7.72
CA GLY A 548 -18.28 3.94 -6.62
C GLY A 548 -17.30 4.16 -5.47
N ARG A 549 -16.00 3.84 -5.63
CA ARG A 549 -14.98 4.15 -4.61
C ARG A 549 -14.76 5.65 -4.53
N ARG A 550 -14.85 6.21 -3.32
CA ARG A 550 -14.65 7.64 -3.07
C ARG A 550 -13.22 7.99 -2.66
N LEU A 551 -12.73 9.13 -3.15
CA LEU A 551 -11.61 9.87 -2.57
C LEU A 551 -12.08 11.25 -2.11
N TYR A 552 -12.01 11.49 -0.79
CA TYR A 552 -12.34 12.79 -0.19
C TYR A 552 -11.16 13.77 -0.29
N LEU A 553 -11.47 14.99 -0.70
CA LEU A 553 -10.51 16.04 -1.06
C LEU A 553 -10.71 17.28 -0.16
N PRO A 554 -10.30 17.24 1.11
CA PRO A 554 -10.55 18.36 2.05
C PRO A 554 -9.89 19.67 1.60
N ASP A 555 -8.77 19.59 0.88
CA ASP A 555 -8.03 20.75 0.39
C ASP A 555 -8.59 21.32 -0.94
N ILE A 556 -9.68 20.79 -1.51
CA ILE A 556 -10.20 21.21 -2.83
C ILE A 556 -10.71 22.67 -2.84
N LYS A 557 -11.14 23.17 -1.68
CA LYS A 557 -11.53 24.58 -1.45
C LYS A 557 -10.45 25.39 -0.71
N SER A 558 -9.23 24.86 -0.57
CA SER A 558 -8.17 25.52 0.19
C SER A 558 -7.85 26.90 -0.40
N SER A 559 -7.70 27.91 0.47
CA SER A 559 -7.19 29.23 0.10
C SER A 559 -5.73 29.19 -0.30
N ASN A 560 -4.98 28.16 0.13
CA ASN A 560 -3.60 27.94 -0.27
C ASN A 560 -3.54 27.34 -1.69
N GLY A 561 -3.03 28.13 -2.64
CA GLY A 561 -2.96 27.73 -4.05
C GLY A 561 -2.20 26.43 -4.32
N ALA A 562 -1.09 26.16 -3.61
CA ALA A 562 -0.32 24.94 -3.80
C ALA A 562 -1.05 23.70 -3.26
N ARG A 563 -1.73 23.82 -2.12
CA ARG A 563 -2.56 22.72 -1.56
C ARG A 563 -3.76 22.44 -2.46
N ARG A 564 -4.46 23.49 -2.90
CA ARG A 564 -5.59 23.38 -3.82
C ARG A 564 -5.19 22.73 -5.15
N ALA A 565 -4.10 23.16 -5.77
CA ALA A 565 -3.59 22.55 -7.00
C ALA A 565 -3.18 21.08 -6.80
N GLY A 566 -2.74 20.69 -5.60
CA GLY A 566 -2.53 19.30 -5.24
C GLY A 566 -3.84 18.50 -5.19
N ALA A 567 -4.89 19.06 -4.59
CA ALA A 567 -6.22 18.44 -4.53
C ALA A 567 -6.88 18.33 -5.91
N GLU A 568 -6.77 19.36 -6.76
CA GLU A 568 -7.29 19.34 -8.13
C GLU A 568 -6.60 18.27 -9.00
N ARG A 569 -5.30 18.03 -8.82
CA ARG A 569 -4.60 16.92 -9.49
C ARG A 569 -5.07 15.55 -9.00
N ALA A 570 -5.25 15.40 -7.69
CA ALA A 570 -5.77 14.15 -7.13
C ALA A 570 -7.21 13.88 -7.57
N ALA A 571 -8.03 14.93 -7.74
CA ALA A 571 -9.39 14.82 -8.25
C ALA A 571 -9.44 14.18 -9.64
N ILE A 572 -8.50 14.52 -10.51
CA ILE A 572 -8.42 13.99 -11.87
C ILE A 572 -7.82 12.58 -11.87
N ASN A 573 -6.75 12.35 -11.10
CA ASN A 573 -6.04 11.06 -11.08
C ASN A 573 -6.86 9.93 -10.42
N ALA A 574 -7.47 10.21 -9.27
CA ALA A 574 -8.06 9.17 -8.43
C ALA A 574 -9.16 8.32 -9.10
N PRO A 575 -10.07 8.89 -9.91
CA PRO A 575 -11.04 8.08 -10.65
C PRO A 575 -10.37 7.07 -11.58
N MET A 576 -9.29 7.43 -12.27
CA MET A 576 -8.59 6.52 -13.20
C MET A 576 -7.79 5.46 -12.45
N GLN A 577 -6.93 5.88 -11.52
CA GLN A 577 -6.07 4.97 -10.77
C GLN A 577 -6.88 4.04 -9.84
N GLY A 578 -7.95 4.57 -9.25
CA GLY A 578 -8.86 3.80 -8.40
C GLY A 578 -9.70 2.82 -9.20
N THR A 579 -10.18 3.19 -10.39
CA THR A 579 -10.87 2.24 -11.28
C THR A 579 -9.93 1.11 -11.71
N ALA A 580 -8.68 1.41 -12.04
CA ALA A 580 -7.69 0.36 -12.34
C ALA A 580 -7.51 -0.58 -11.15
N ALA A 581 -7.43 -0.04 -9.92
CA ALA A 581 -7.37 -0.85 -8.71
C ALA A 581 -8.60 -1.75 -8.54
N ASP A 582 -9.80 -1.21 -8.76
CA ASP A 582 -11.06 -1.95 -8.62
C ASP A 582 -11.14 -3.09 -9.65
N ILE A 583 -10.74 -2.85 -10.90
CA ILE A 583 -10.67 -3.86 -11.97
C ILE A 583 -9.68 -4.99 -11.61
N ILE A 584 -8.47 -4.65 -11.19
CA ILE A 584 -7.45 -5.65 -10.81
C ILE A 584 -7.94 -6.52 -9.65
N LYS A 585 -8.57 -5.92 -8.64
CA LYS A 585 -9.12 -6.66 -7.50
C LYS A 585 -10.24 -7.62 -7.93
N ARG A 586 -11.13 -7.19 -8.83
CA ARG A 586 -12.17 -8.05 -9.42
C ARG A 586 -11.56 -9.21 -10.19
N ALA A 587 -10.52 -8.94 -10.98
CA ALA A 587 -9.79 -9.98 -11.70
C ALA A 587 -9.16 -11.01 -10.75
N MET A 588 -8.54 -10.55 -9.65
CA MET A 588 -8.00 -11.44 -8.62
C MET A 588 -9.08 -12.34 -8.00
N ILE A 589 -10.26 -11.79 -7.70
CA ILE A 589 -11.40 -12.55 -7.15
C ILE A 589 -11.88 -13.60 -8.16
N ALA A 590 -12.09 -13.21 -9.42
CA ALA A 590 -12.58 -14.10 -10.47
C ALA A 590 -11.59 -15.25 -10.75
N VAL A 591 -10.29 -14.94 -10.83
CA VAL A 591 -9.24 -15.95 -11.03
C VAL A 591 -9.15 -16.89 -9.81
N ASP A 592 -9.24 -16.37 -8.59
CA ASP A 592 -9.22 -17.19 -7.39
C ASP A 592 -10.45 -18.12 -7.26
N GLU A 593 -11.64 -17.65 -7.64
CA GLU A 593 -12.84 -18.47 -7.69
C GLU A 593 -12.69 -19.65 -8.66
N TRP A 594 -12.11 -19.39 -9.84
CA TRP A 594 -11.75 -20.44 -10.79
C TRP A 594 -10.71 -21.41 -10.22
N LEU A 595 -9.63 -20.91 -9.60
CA LEU A 595 -8.61 -21.75 -8.96
C LEU A 595 -9.20 -22.67 -7.88
N ARG A 596 -10.21 -22.20 -7.14
CA ARG A 596 -10.85 -22.98 -6.08
C ARG A 596 -11.85 -24.02 -6.59
N SER A 597 -12.56 -23.70 -7.67
CA SER A 597 -13.61 -24.56 -8.23
C SER A 597 -13.03 -25.69 -9.08
N GLU A 598 -12.12 -25.37 -10.00
CA GLU A 598 -11.52 -26.36 -10.92
C GLU A 598 -10.24 -27.00 -10.38
N LYS A 599 -9.58 -26.36 -9.40
CA LYS A 599 -8.32 -26.82 -8.79
C LYS A 599 -7.23 -27.21 -9.82
N PRO A 600 -6.95 -26.36 -10.83
CA PRO A 600 -5.85 -26.60 -11.77
C PRO A 600 -4.50 -26.58 -11.06
N ARG A 601 -3.44 -27.07 -11.71
CA ARG A 601 -2.07 -27.04 -11.15
C ARG A 601 -1.45 -25.65 -11.31
N VAL A 602 -2.06 -24.67 -10.65
CA VAL A 602 -1.70 -23.24 -10.74
C VAL A 602 -1.74 -22.58 -9.37
N ARG A 603 -0.84 -21.63 -9.13
CA ARG A 603 -0.87 -20.76 -7.94
C ARG A 603 -0.72 -19.30 -8.35
N MET A 604 -1.60 -18.43 -7.85
CA MET A 604 -1.38 -16.98 -7.88
C MET A 604 -0.37 -16.61 -6.78
N ILE A 605 0.75 -16.02 -7.16
CA ILE A 605 1.89 -15.78 -6.24
C ILE A 605 2.19 -14.30 -6.03
N MET A 606 1.89 -13.42 -6.98
CA MET A 606 2.11 -11.98 -6.83
C MET A 606 1.04 -11.17 -7.55
N GLN A 607 0.76 -9.99 -6.99
CA GLN A 607 0.18 -8.83 -7.66
C GLN A 607 1.20 -7.69 -7.58
N VAL A 608 1.49 -7.03 -8.70
CA VAL A 608 2.37 -5.86 -8.73
C VAL A 608 1.96 -4.94 -9.87
N HIS A 609 1.92 -3.64 -9.64
CA HIS A 609 1.38 -2.68 -10.61
C HIS A 609 0.00 -3.10 -11.17
N ASP A 610 -0.04 -3.40 -12.48
CA ASP A 610 -1.21 -3.82 -13.24
C ASP A 610 -1.12 -5.31 -13.66
N GLU A 611 -0.13 -6.05 -13.14
CA GLU A 611 0.13 -7.46 -13.46
C GLU A 611 -0.25 -8.43 -12.32
N LEU A 612 -0.72 -9.61 -12.72
CA LEU A 612 -0.88 -10.80 -11.87
C LEU A 612 0.12 -11.87 -12.30
N VAL A 613 0.84 -12.45 -11.33
CA VAL A 613 1.89 -13.44 -11.59
C VAL A 613 1.53 -14.78 -10.96
N PHE A 614 1.76 -15.84 -11.72
CA PHE A 614 1.36 -17.21 -11.42
C PHE A 614 2.51 -18.19 -11.56
N GLU A 615 2.45 -19.29 -10.81
CA GLU A 615 3.17 -20.53 -11.11
C GLU A 615 2.20 -21.49 -11.80
N VAL A 616 2.54 -21.97 -12.99
CA VAL A 616 1.70 -22.85 -13.81
C VAL A 616 2.48 -24.10 -14.19
N HIS A 617 1.88 -25.28 -14.03
CA HIS A 617 2.51 -26.53 -14.48
C HIS A 617 2.72 -26.52 -15.99
N LYS A 618 3.90 -26.95 -16.48
CA LYS A 618 4.30 -26.88 -17.90
C LYS A 618 3.25 -27.50 -18.84
N ASP A 619 2.69 -28.65 -18.49
CA ASP A 619 1.65 -29.34 -19.27
C ASP A 619 0.31 -28.60 -19.41
N GLU A 620 -0.01 -27.68 -18.50
CA GLU A 620 -1.30 -26.97 -18.47
C GLU A 620 -1.20 -25.52 -19.01
N LEU A 621 -0.01 -25.10 -19.44
CA LEU A 621 0.32 -23.72 -19.79
C LEU A 621 -0.69 -23.08 -20.76
N ASP A 622 -0.97 -23.71 -21.89
CA ASP A 622 -1.83 -23.12 -22.93
C ASP A 622 -3.27 -22.94 -22.44
N ALA A 623 -3.83 -23.96 -21.78
CA ALA A 623 -5.20 -23.93 -21.28
C ALA A 623 -5.37 -22.88 -20.16
N VAL A 624 -4.41 -22.84 -19.24
CA VAL A 624 -4.39 -21.90 -18.12
C VAL A 624 -4.19 -20.47 -18.60
N SER A 625 -3.23 -20.21 -19.49
CA SER A 625 -2.96 -18.88 -20.04
C SER A 625 -4.20 -18.32 -20.75
N LYS A 626 -4.89 -19.15 -21.54
CA LYS A 626 -6.15 -18.75 -22.19
C LYS A 626 -7.24 -18.43 -21.15
N LYS A 627 -7.34 -19.22 -20.08
CA LYS A 627 -8.36 -19.00 -19.04
C LYS A 627 -8.09 -17.74 -18.23
N ILE A 628 -6.84 -17.49 -17.85
CA ILE A 628 -6.42 -16.26 -17.16
C ILE A 628 -6.71 -15.04 -18.03
N HIS A 629 -6.35 -15.09 -19.31
CA HIS A 629 -6.65 -14.02 -20.27
C HIS A 629 -8.16 -13.73 -20.32
N GLU A 630 -8.98 -14.76 -20.50
CA GLU A 630 -10.46 -14.64 -20.54
C GLU A 630 -11.02 -13.99 -19.26
N LEU A 631 -10.60 -14.48 -18.07
CA LEU A 631 -11.11 -13.99 -16.79
C LEU A 631 -10.69 -12.54 -16.51
N MET A 632 -9.46 -12.18 -16.86
CA MET A 632 -8.94 -10.83 -16.64
C MET A 632 -9.54 -9.82 -17.63
N GLU A 633 -9.62 -10.13 -18.91
CA GLU A 633 -10.17 -9.18 -19.90
C GLU A 633 -11.66 -8.92 -19.66
N ASN A 634 -12.39 -9.91 -19.14
CA ASN A 634 -13.83 -9.82 -18.87
C ASN A 634 -14.18 -9.44 -17.41
N SER A 635 -13.20 -9.01 -16.62
CA SER A 635 -13.41 -8.70 -15.19
C SER A 635 -14.34 -7.49 -14.97
N THR A 636 -14.41 -6.59 -15.95
CA THR A 636 -15.31 -5.41 -16.02
C THR A 636 -15.64 -5.08 -17.48
N THR A 637 -16.81 -4.48 -17.72
CA THR A 637 -17.17 -3.95 -19.04
C THR A 637 -16.86 -2.46 -19.13
N LEU A 638 -16.01 -2.08 -20.10
CA LEU A 638 -15.73 -0.69 -20.46
C LEU A 638 -16.16 -0.44 -21.92
N ALA A 639 -16.27 0.84 -22.30
CA ALA A 639 -16.50 1.22 -23.71
C ALA A 639 -15.32 0.88 -24.63
N VAL A 640 -14.15 0.66 -24.05
CA VAL A 640 -12.93 0.20 -24.73
C VAL A 640 -12.64 -1.21 -24.22
N PRO A 641 -12.34 -2.19 -25.08
CA PRO A 641 -11.94 -3.51 -24.60
C PRO A 641 -10.71 -3.37 -23.70
N LEU A 642 -10.74 -4.05 -22.55
CA LEU A 642 -9.50 -4.27 -21.80
C LEU A 642 -8.57 -5.13 -22.66
N LEU A 643 -7.26 -5.06 -22.43
CA LEU A 643 -6.30 -5.92 -23.10
C LEU A 643 -5.37 -6.48 -22.04
N VAL A 644 -5.15 -7.79 -22.08
CA VAL A 644 -4.27 -8.50 -21.17
C VAL A 644 -3.18 -9.16 -21.99
N GLU A 645 -1.93 -8.77 -21.75
CA GLU A 645 -0.77 -9.44 -22.35
C GLU A 645 -0.33 -10.56 -21.39
N VAL A 646 -0.28 -11.79 -21.90
CA VAL A 646 0.14 -12.97 -21.14
C VAL A 646 1.48 -13.46 -21.68
N GLY A 647 2.50 -13.45 -20.82
CA GLY A 647 3.83 -13.99 -21.09
C GLY A 647 4.19 -15.11 -20.12
N SER A 648 5.13 -15.97 -20.53
CA SER A 648 5.58 -17.10 -19.70
C SER A 648 7.07 -17.36 -19.84
N GLY A 649 7.71 -17.83 -18.77
CA GLY A 649 9.12 -18.22 -18.78
C GLY A 649 9.55 -18.93 -17.49
N GLU A 650 10.83 -19.28 -17.40
CA GLU A 650 11.38 -20.00 -16.23
C GLU A 650 11.52 -19.09 -14.99
N ASN A 651 11.54 -17.77 -15.21
CA ASN A 651 11.59 -16.75 -14.17
C ASN A 651 10.73 -15.53 -14.54
N TRP A 652 10.53 -14.63 -13.57
CA TRP A 652 9.66 -13.47 -13.75
C TRP A 652 10.15 -12.49 -14.83
N ASP A 653 11.46 -12.31 -15.04
CA ASP A 653 11.97 -11.44 -16.14
C ASP A 653 11.71 -12.01 -17.53
N GLN A 654 11.57 -13.33 -17.68
CA GLN A 654 11.22 -13.94 -18.97
C GLN A 654 9.72 -13.89 -19.26
N ALA A 655 8.91 -13.97 -18.21
CA ALA A 655 7.45 -13.92 -18.33
C ALA A 655 6.92 -12.48 -18.48
N HIS A 656 7.65 -11.49 -17.95
CA HIS A 656 7.35 -10.06 -18.00
C HIS A 656 7.98 -9.40 -19.23
#